data_AF-A0A7Y3H0D9-F1
#
_entry.id   AF-A0A7Y3H0D9-F1
#
_cell.length_a   1.000
_cell.length_b   1.000
_cell.length_c   1.000
_cell.angle_alpha   90.00
_cell.angle_beta   90.00
_cell.angle_gamma   90.00
#
_symmetry.space_group_name_H-M   'P 1'
#
loop_
_entity.id
_entity.type
_entity.pdbx_description
1 polymer ?
#
loop_
_entity_poly.entity_id
_entity_poly.type
_entity_poly.pdbx_seq_one_letter_code
_entity_poly.pdbx_strand_id
1 'polypeptide(L)'
;MSALAPLPARAARLPEPEEALASALAGRALASDSAGAQEALDALRDAELVRRDEGLAPTGLLGAAAELRASLAKVGPDFRDEARELLERDDLSPSQRSRLERVVARDPLRHASRAVRDARMHRFGQAANSLVEPVGRSVSTGNLLPARLLQALVRVGVREHVRDPMSAEERMALHDWKQFVEANPDDPRALELLPRIEKNQRRWYETQRRKNLKLAEKALERGEATLAVALAERTLRYAPEDPEASALRAKAKERDAALRADHERSLAAPEALSLEELRQSRRLAWALLGHGDLGAEAERLRAGSAPLADEATFAEAISLAEAGDEDRAWDRLRALGERSDERSNMARHAAAAWSSPEQNPLAAHRVALRTQRGEQARWLFLGHLANGARDRDLPRVLEWAIEVPSLPQVVTNLPGRLIQFPWVRPRRRSPAAFAELYLQKHPEGAHAEEISAWLEEYEHDRGNFVGALRIAEQRGRPAADLAELREKAGQQAFENARDYEEVELRHAMLSRAAEQFADTEGGEAAGRALREELDDYSPQEIRLSRDFLRENPEVAGRRGLGLRSELIDGRPANGELHPDGVAMLGGLVLEISYLQKGDEPLVRREAIGQERLARLAAVLDETALALALTDPDLAYEHDADRDRYFERARLGLTAQPDRRPRARSGHVYQGTQEKFGLMRGRESILPVELVLQGSLGDLGIGAFPRLRLPRRDPDVILYR
;
A
#
# COMPACT_ATOMS: atom_id res chain seq x y z
N MET A 1 33.48 -10.73 36.81
CA MET A 1 32.37 -10.46 37.74
C MET A 1 31.09 -10.31 36.91
N SER A 2 29.92 -10.77 37.37
CA SER A 2 28.67 -10.58 36.61
C SER A 2 28.27 -9.12 36.59
N ALA A 3 27.66 -8.69 35.48
CA ALA A 3 27.15 -7.33 35.28
C ALA A 3 25.87 -7.03 36.09
N LEU A 4 25.18 -8.08 36.57
CA LEU A 4 23.85 -8.00 37.17
C LEU A 4 23.92 -8.08 38.71
N ALA A 5 23.32 -7.10 39.41
CA ALA A 5 23.15 -7.10 40.86
C ALA A 5 21.97 -7.98 41.30
N PRO A 6 21.99 -8.65 42.48
CA PRO A 6 20.90 -9.54 42.94
C PRO A 6 19.56 -8.81 43.16
N LEU A 7 18.43 -9.53 42.99
CA LEU A 7 17.08 -8.97 43.22
C LEU A 7 16.79 -8.83 44.73
N PRO A 8 16.18 -7.72 45.21
CA PRO A 8 15.73 -7.60 46.58
C PRO A 8 14.46 -8.44 46.85
N ALA A 9 14.39 -9.10 48.00
CA ALA A 9 13.21 -9.85 48.45
C ALA A 9 12.05 -8.90 48.84
N ARG A 10 10.81 -9.19 48.40
CA ARG A 10 9.59 -8.44 48.78
C ARG A 10 8.95 -9.08 50.03
N ALA A 11 8.58 -8.27 51.03
CA ALA A 11 7.71 -8.67 52.14
C ALA A 11 6.26 -8.17 51.90
N ALA A 12 5.25 -8.87 52.42
CA ALA A 12 3.84 -8.51 52.31
C ALA A 12 3.45 -7.37 53.28
N ARG A 13 2.62 -6.40 52.85
CA ARG A 13 2.10 -5.28 53.67
C ARG A 13 0.57 -5.20 53.59
N LEU A 14 -0.08 -4.72 54.66
CA LEU A 14 -1.52 -4.43 54.74
C LEU A 14 -1.88 -3.15 53.95
N PRO A 15 -3.11 -3.05 53.40
CA PRO A 15 -3.54 -1.90 52.61
C PRO A 15 -3.73 -0.64 53.46
N GLU A 16 -3.36 0.53 52.92
CA GLU A 16 -3.48 1.83 53.59
C GLU A 16 -4.93 2.38 53.51
N PRO A 17 -5.36 3.29 54.41
CA PRO A 17 -6.73 3.86 54.41
C PRO A 17 -7.16 4.47 53.08
N GLU A 18 -6.24 5.10 52.35
CA GLU A 18 -6.44 5.72 51.05
C GLU A 18 -6.75 4.67 49.96
N GLU A 19 -6.15 3.48 50.07
CA GLU A 19 -6.42 2.35 49.17
C GLU A 19 -7.83 1.78 49.40
N ALA A 20 -8.31 1.77 50.65
CA ALA A 20 -9.68 1.37 50.97
C ALA A 20 -10.71 2.37 50.43
N LEU A 21 -10.44 3.68 50.52
CA LEU A 21 -11.30 4.74 49.95
C LEU A 21 -11.32 4.69 48.42
N ALA A 22 -10.17 4.48 47.78
CA ALA A 22 -10.09 4.29 46.33
C ALA A 22 -10.87 3.04 45.88
N SER A 23 -10.79 1.95 46.65
CA SER A 23 -11.59 0.73 46.39
C SER A 23 -13.09 0.98 46.55
N ALA A 24 -13.51 1.72 47.57
CA ALA A 24 -14.91 2.10 47.77
C ALA A 24 -15.45 2.94 46.60
N LEU A 25 -14.68 3.93 46.14
CA LEU A 25 -15.03 4.74 44.96
C LEU A 25 -15.19 3.86 43.72
N ALA A 26 -14.26 2.92 43.47
CA ALA A 26 -14.37 2.00 42.35
C ALA A 26 -15.64 1.14 42.42
N GLY A 27 -15.99 0.64 43.61
CA GLY A 27 -17.25 -0.08 43.83
C GLY A 27 -18.49 0.76 43.52
N ARG A 28 -18.50 2.04 43.93
CA ARG A 28 -19.61 2.98 43.65
C ARG A 28 -19.72 3.32 42.17
N ALA A 29 -18.59 3.52 41.50
CA ALA A 29 -18.54 3.77 40.06
C ALA A 29 -19.09 2.57 39.26
N LEU A 30 -18.72 1.35 39.64
CA LEU A 30 -19.25 0.13 39.03
C LEU A 30 -20.78 -0.01 39.22
N ALA A 31 -21.31 0.49 40.33
CA ALA A 31 -22.75 0.54 40.59
C ALA A 31 -23.48 1.71 39.89
N SER A 32 -22.77 2.55 39.12
CA SER A 32 -23.30 3.79 38.53
C SER A 32 -23.88 4.78 39.55
N ASP A 33 -23.43 4.72 40.80
CA ASP A 33 -23.84 5.60 41.90
C ASP A 33 -22.99 6.88 41.89
N SER A 34 -23.39 7.86 41.07
CA SER A 34 -22.65 9.12 40.89
C SER A 34 -22.53 9.92 42.20
N ALA A 35 -23.57 9.94 43.03
CA ALA A 35 -23.57 10.64 44.32
C ALA A 35 -22.62 9.96 45.32
N GLY A 36 -22.69 8.63 45.45
CA GLY A 36 -21.80 7.88 46.33
C GLY A 36 -20.34 7.86 45.86
N ALA A 37 -20.10 7.92 44.54
CA ALA A 37 -18.75 8.07 44.00
C ALA A 37 -18.16 9.46 44.29
N GLN A 38 -18.98 10.52 44.26
CA GLN A 38 -18.56 11.87 44.64
C GLN A 38 -18.22 11.96 46.13
N GLU A 39 -19.05 11.36 47.00
CA GLU A 39 -18.78 11.30 48.45
C GLU A 39 -17.47 10.57 48.77
N ALA A 40 -17.21 9.43 48.11
CA ALA A 40 -15.95 8.69 48.27
C ALA A 40 -14.73 9.47 47.73
N LEU A 41 -14.91 10.26 46.67
CA LEU A 41 -13.86 11.13 46.12
C LEU A 41 -13.50 12.26 47.08
N ASP A 42 -14.51 12.88 47.70
CA ASP A 42 -14.29 13.95 48.67
C ASP A 42 -13.63 13.40 49.95
N ALA A 43 -14.03 12.21 50.42
CA ALA A 43 -13.35 11.53 51.53
C ALA A 43 -11.88 11.19 51.22
N LEU A 44 -11.57 10.79 49.98
CA LEU A 44 -10.19 10.56 49.54
C LEU A 44 -9.38 11.87 49.45
N ARG A 45 -10.00 12.98 49.02
CA ARG A 45 -9.36 14.31 49.05
C ARG A 45 -8.98 14.71 50.47
N ASP A 46 -9.90 14.52 51.41
CA ASP A 46 -9.67 14.86 52.82
C ASP A 46 -8.55 14.00 53.41
N ALA A 47 -8.51 12.70 53.10
CA ALA A 47 -7.44 11.80 53.53
C ALA A 47 -6.06 12.21 52.98
N GLU A 48 -5.98 12.61 51.70
CA GLU A 48 -4.74 13.13 51.09
C GLU A 48 -4.30 14.47 51.68
N LEU A 49 -5.23 15.35 52.05
CA LEU A 49 -4.91 16.59 52.75
C LEU A 49 -4.28 16.32 54.12
N VAL A 50 -4.87 15.41 54.90
CA VAL A 50 -4.30 14.98 56.20
C VAL A 50 -2.91 14.37 56.02
N ARG A 51 -2.73 13.49 55.02
CA ARG A 51 -1.43 12.88 54.70
C ARG A 51 -0.37 13.93 54.35
N ARG A 52 -0.75 14.95 53.58
CA ARG A 52 0.13 16.07 53.22
C ARG A 52 0.50 16.92 54.43
N ASP A 53 -0.46 17.19 55.33
CA ASP A 53 -0.23 17.92 56.58
C ASP A 53 0.71 17.16 57.52
N GLU A 54 0.69 15.82 57.47
CA GLU A 54 1.62 14.93 58.17
C GLU A 54 3.02 14.84 57.50
N GLY A 55 3.22 15.53 56.37
CA GLY A 55 4.50 15.54 55.64
C GLY A 55 4.80 14.25 54.88
N LEU A 56 3.81 13.38 54.69
CA LEU A 56 3.92 12.16 53.90
C LEU A 56 3.77 12.46 52.41
N ALA A 57 4.42 11.64 51.56
CA ALA A 57 4.28 11.76 50.12
C ALA A 57 2.85 11.40 49.67
N PRO A 58 2.29 12.10 48.67
CA PRO A 58 0.95 11.79 48.15
C PRO A 58 0.90 10.39 47.57
N THR A 59 -0.26 9.75 47.67
CA THR A 59 -0.49 8.38 47.17
C THR A 59 -0.59 8.34 45.63
N GLY A 60 -0.95 9.47 45.01
CA GLY A 60 -1.19 9.56 43.56
C GLY A 60 -2.55 8.98 43.12
N LEU A 61 -3.38 8.50 44.05
CA LEU A 61 -4.70 7.91 43.76
C LEU A 61 -5.75 8.97 43.39
N LEU A 62 -5.55 10.22 43.82
CA LEU A 62 -6.54 11.29 43.68
C LEU A 62 -6.91 11.60 42.23
N GLY A 63 -5.90 11.63 41.34
CA GLY A 63 -6.12 11.83 39.91
C GLY A 63 -6.92 10.70 39.27
N ALA A 64 -6.67 9.44 39.68
CA ALA A 64 -7.38 8.27 39.16
C ALA A 64 -8.84 8.24 39.64
N ALA A 65 -9.05 8.58 40.91
CA ALA A 65 -10.35 8.66 41.55
C ALA A 65 -11.22 9.76 40.92
N ALA A 66 -10.65 10.94 40.66
CA ALA A 66 -11.35 12.05 40.03
C ALA A 66 -11.77 11.72 38.58
N GLU A 67 -10.90 11.06 37.82
CA GLU A 67 -11.24 10.58 36.47
C GLU A 67 -12.31 9.48 36.47
N LEU A 68 -12.23 8.54 37.42
CA LEU A 68 -13.22 7.46 37.55
C LEU A 68 -14.60 8.03 37.90
N ARG A 69 -14.67 9.02 38.80
CA ARG A 69 -15.91 9.78 39.02
C ARG A 69 -16.35 10.42 37.72
N ALA A 70 -15.46 11.13 37.02
CA ALA A 70 -15.83 11.87 35.81
C ALA A 70 -16.50 10.98 34.77
N SER A 71 -16.03 9.74 34.63
CA SER A 71 -16.59 8.74 33.71
C SER A 71 -18.06 8.37 33.97
N LEU A 72 -18.64 8.74 35.13
CA LEU A 72 -20.05 8.54 35.48
C LEU A 72 -20.98 9.64 34.95
N ALA A 73 -20.45 10.71 34.36
CA ALA A 73 -21.26 11.71 33.66
C ALA A 73 -21.99 11.07 32.47
N LYS A 74 -23.16 11.61 32.08
CA LYS A 74 -23.92 11.10 30.93
C LYS A 74 -23.01 11.05 29.69
N VAL A 75 -23.06 9.93 28.98
CA VAL A 75 -22.17 9.63 27.86
C VAL A 75 -22.22 10.75 26.82
N GLY A 76 -21.05 11.33 26.50
CA GLY A 76 -20.88 12.26 25.40
C GLY A 76 -20.21 13.58 25.80
N PRO A 77 -20.90 14.73 25.74
CA PRO A 77 -20.31 16.05 25.97
C PRO A 77 -19.93 16.29 27.44
N ASP A 78 -20.74 15.79 28.39
CA ASP A 78 -20.56 16.02 29.82
C ASP A 78 -19.22 15.45 30.34
N PHE A 79 -18.86 14.21 29.96
CA PHE A 79 -17.55 13.62 30.32
C PHE A 79 -16.37 14.38 29.72
N ARG A 80 -16.52 14.97 28.51
CA ARG A 80 -15.43 15.73 27.86
C ARG A 80 -15.24 17.10 28.49
N ASP A 81 -16.32 17.71 28.95
CA ASP A 81 -16.27 18.98 29.68
C ASP A 81 -15.58 18.75 31.04
N GLU A 82 -15.95 17.70 31.76
CA GLU A 82 -15.26 17.28 32.99
C GLU A 82 -13.80 16.86 32.73
N ALA A 83 -13.50 16.19 31.62
CA ALA A 83 -12.12 15.87 31.25
C ALA A 83 -11.27 17.14 30.99
N ARG A 84 -11.86 18.23 30.51
CA ARG A 84 -11.15 19.52 30.38
C ARG A 84 -10.90 20.15 31.74
N GLU A 85 -11.86 20.11 32.65
CA GLU A 85 -11.68 20.57 34.03
C GLU A 85 -10.61 19.75 34.77
N LEU A 86 -10.57 18.43 34.56
CA LEU A 86 -9.53 17.58 35.12
C LEU A 86 -8.13 17.96 34.60
N LEU A 87 -7.99 18.32 33.32
CA LEU A 87 -6.72 18.73 32.72
C LEU A 87 -6.15 20.03 33.30
N GLU A 88 -6.97 20.86 33.95
CA GLU A 88 -6.53 22.06 34.67
C GLU A 88 -5.87 21.73 36.02
N ARG A 89 -5.93 20.47 36.47
CA ARG A 89 -5.33 20.02 37.73
C ARG A 89 -3.83 19.70 37.58
N ASP A 90 -3.08 20.02 38.63
CA ASP A 90 -1.63 19.78 38.72
C ASP A 90 -1.26 18.40 39.31
N ASP A 91 -2.23 17.64 39.82
CA ASP A 91 -2.03 16.35 40.49
C ASP A 91 -2.21 15.12 39.59
N LEU A 92 -2.40 15.34 38.28
CA LEU A 92 -2.51 14.26 37.31
C LEU A 92 -1.15 13.64 36.99
N SER A 93 -1.07 12.31 37.00
CA SER A 93 0.09 11.62 36.43
C SER A 93 0.21 11.94 34.93
N PRO A 94 1.43 11.91 34.35
CA PRO A 94 1.62 12.08 32.92
C PRO A 94 0.72 11.18 32.07
N SER A 95 0.57 9.91 32.46
CA SER A 95 -0.29 8.95 31.76
C SER A 95 -1.79 9.32 31.78
N GLN A 96 -2.29 9.85 32.90
CA GLN A 96 -3.69 10.28 33.04
C GLN A 96 -3.95 11.54 32.23
N ARG A 97 -3.05 12.52 32.33
CA ARG A 97 -3.10 13.76 31.55
C ARG A 97 -3.17 13.43 30.06
N SER A 98 -2.27 12.59 29.55
CA SER A 98 -2.29 12.21 28.13
C SER A 98 -3.53 11.40 27.73
N ARG A 99 -4.12 10.59 28.63
CA ARG A 99 -5.39 9.89 28.35
C ARG A 99 -6.56 10.88 28.25
N LEU A 100 -6.68 11.81 29.19
CA LEU A 100 -7.69 12.87 29.16
C LEU A 100 -7.52 13.79 27.95
N GLU A 101 -6.28 14.16 27.60
CA GLU A 101 -5.97 14.89 26.38
C GLU A 101 -6.45 14.15 25.12
N ARG A 102 -6.30 12.82 25.05
CA ARG A 102 -6.82 11.99 23.94
C ARG A 102 -8.35 12.00 23.91
N VAL A 103 -9.02 11.89 25.06
CA VAL A 103 -10.48 11.97 25.15
C VAL A 103 -10.98 13.32 24.64
N VAL A 104 -10.32 14.41 25.06
CA VAL A 104 -10.64 15.79 24.64
C VAL A 104 -10.28 16.04 23.18
N ALA A 105 -9.19 15.43 22.67
CA ALA A 105 -8.77 15.54 21.28
C ALA A 105 -9.71 14.81 20.31
N ARG A 106 -10.39 13.75 20.77
CA ARG A 106 -11.41 12.98 20.04
C ARG A 106 -12.80 13.65 20.03
N ASP A 107 -12.89 14.92 20.37
CA ASP A 107 -14.12 15.70 20.18
C ASP A 107 -14.41 15.86 18.67
N PRO A 108 -15.52 15.29 18.16
CA PRO A 108 -15.87 15.36 16.73
C PRO A 108 -15.92 16.79 16.20
N LEU A 109 -16.33 17.77 17.01
CA LEU A 109 -16.42 19.17 16.56
C LEU A 109 -15.04 19.82 16.42
N ARG A 110 -14.12 19.53 17.35
CA ARG A 110 -12.72 19.96 17.25
C ARG A 110 -12.02 19.27 16.11
N HIS A 111 -12.25 17.96 15.95
CA HIS A 111 -11.69 17.16 14.87
C HIS A 111 -12.14 17.69 13.50
N ALA A 112 -13.45 17.89 13.31
CA ALA A 112 -14.00 18.49 12.10
C ALA A 112 -13.45 19.90 11.82
N SER A 113 -13.31 20.72 12.87
CA SER A 113 -12.76 22.08 12.74
C SER A 113 -11.29 22.09 12.33
N ARG A 114 -10.49 21.15 12.86
CA ARG A 114 -9.10 20.93 12.44
C ARG A 114 -9.06 20.45 10.99
N ALA A 115 -9.85 19.44 10.63
CA ALA A 115 -9.90 18.89 9.28
C ALA A 115 -10.26 19.95 8.22
N VAL A 116 -11.22 20.84 8.49
CA VAL A 116 -11.55 21.96 7.58
C VAL A 116 -10.40 22.97 7.46
N ARG A 117 -9.70 23.26 8.57
CA ARG A 117 -8.53 24.13 8.57
C ARG A 117 -7.38 23.52 7.77
N ASP A 118 -7.12 22.24 7.97
CA ASP A 118 -6.06 21.50 7.27
C ASP A 118 -6.38 21.39 5.78
N ALA A 119 -7.64 21.14 5.41
CA ALA A 119 -8.09 21.21 4.03
C ALA A 119 -7.77 22.56 3.39
N ARG A 120 -8.05 23.67 4.09
CA ARG A 120 -7.76 25.04 3.63
C ARG A 120 -6.26 25.30 3.51
N MET A 121 -5.47 24.91 4.52
CA MET A 121 -4.01 25.03 4.51
C MET A 121 -3.39 24.20 3.40
N HIS A 122 -3.89 23.00 3.13
CA HIS A 122 -3.46 22.19 2.01
C HIS A 122 -3.73 22.86 0.66
N ARG A 123 -4.91 23.47 0.44
CA ARG A 123 -5.15 24.17 -0.84
C ARG A 123 -4.23 25.37 -0.99
N PHE A 124 -4.16 26.19 0.05
CA PHE A 124 -3.33 27.40 0.04
C PHE A 124 -1.85 27.06 -0.15
N GLY A 125 -1.33 26.13 0.66
CA GLY A 125 0.05 25.72 0.60
C GLY A 125 0.41 25.06 -0.73
N GLN A 126 -0.47 24.25 -1.33
CA GLN A 126 -0.22 23.70 -2.66
C GLN A 126 -0.18 24.77 -3.75
N ALA A 127 -1.11 25.74 -3.72
CA ALA A 127 -1.15 26.83 -4.69
C ALA A 127 0.07 27.75 -4.55
N ALA A 128 0.38 28.19 -3.32
CA ALA A 128 1.56 29.00 -3.02
C ALA A 128 2.85 28.28 -3.43
N ASN A 129 3.01 27.01 -3.06
CA ASN A 129 4.20 26.23 -3.42
C ASN A 129 4.37 26.08 -4.94
N SER A 130 3.28 25.88 -5.68
CA SER A 130 3.34 25.81 -7.15
C SER A 130 3.68 27.14 -7.83
N LEU A 131 3.46 28.27 -7.17
CA LEU A 131 3.84 29.59 -7.68
C LEU A 131 5.26 29.98 -7.28
N VAL A 132 5.70 29.58 -6.08
CA VAL A 132 7.03 29.92 -5.54
C VAL A 132 8.15 29.07 -6.16
N GLU A 133 7.90 27.79 -6.45
CA GLU A 133 8.88 26.90 -7.09
C GLU A 133 9.43 27.45 -8.43
N PRO A 134 8.59 27.93 -9.38
CA PRO A 134 9.06 28.59 -10.61
C PRO A 134 9.89 29.85 -10.37
N VAL A 135 9.54 30.67 -9.38
CA VAL A 135 10.27 31.90 -9.03
C VAL A 135 11.64 31.56 -8.45
N GLY A 136 11.72 30.55 -7.59
CA GLY A 136 12.98 30.04 -7.05
C GLY A 136 13.94 29.50 -8.10
N ARG A 137 13.42 28.72 -9.06
CA ARG A 137 14.23 28.12 -10.13
C ARG A 137 14.64 29.09 -11.23
N SER A 138 14.01 30.26 -11.32
CA SER A 138 14.26 31.24 -12.39
C SER A 138 15.31 32.29 -12.02
N VAL A 139 15.75 32.35 -10.76
CA VAL A 139 16.89 33.19 -10.34
C VAL A 139 18.16 32.91 -11.16
N SER A 140 18.32 31.68 -11.69
CA SER A 140 19.44 31.30 -12.55
C SER A 140 19.21 31.50 -14.05
N THR A 141 17.95 31.67 -14.51
CA THR A 141 17.58 31.73 -15.94
C THR A 141 16.42 32.72 -16.18
N GLY A 142 16.72 34.02 -16.04
CA GLY A 142 15.72 35.11 -16.02
C GLY A 142 14.84 35.23 -17.27
N ASN A 143 15.32 34.80 -18.44
CA ASN A 143 14.58 34.95 -19.71
C ASN A 143 13.34 34.03 -19.83
N LEU A 144 13.21 33.01 -18.99
CA LEU A 144 12.08 32.05 -19.01
C LEU A 144 11.06 32.30 -17.89
N LEU A 145 11.27 33.31 -17.03
CA LEU A 145 10.40 33.60 -15.89
C LEU A 145 8.93 33.85 -16.30
N PRO A 146 8.61 34.68 -17.32
CA PRO A 146 7.22 34.92 -17.70
C PRO A 146 6.50 33.64 -18.19
N ALA A 147 7.19 32.83 -18.99
CA ALA A 147 6.65 31.56 -19.48
C ALA A 147 6.44 30.55 -18.34
N ARG A 148 7.38 30.46 -17.39
CA ARG A 148 7.28 29.57 -16.23
C ARG A 148 6.18 29.99 -15.25
N LEU A 149 6.00 31.29 -15.01
CA LEU A 149 4.90 31.83 -14.20
C LEU A 149 3.54 31.58 -14.86
N LEU A 150 3.43 31.81 -16.17
CA LEU A 150 2.20 31.50 -16.91
C LEU A 150 1.87 30.01 -16.84
N GLN A 151 2.87 29.12 -17.02
CA GLN A 151 2.69 27.68 -16.85
C GLN A 151 2.28 27.31 -15.42
N ALA A 152 2.81 27.98 -14.40
CA ALA A 152 2.45 27.74 -13.01
C ALA A 152 1.00 28.15 -12.72
N LEU A 153 0.58 29.33 -13.20
CA LEU A 153 -0.81 29.80 -13.09
C LEU A 153 -1.78 28.86 -13.82
N VAL A 154 -1.42 28.41 -15.02
CA VAL A 154 -2.18 27.41 -15.76
C VAL A 154 -2.26 26.11 -14.97
N ARG A 155 -1.15 25.61 -14.38
CA ARG A 155 -1.17 24.40 -13.53
C ARG A 155 -2.05 24.58 -12.30
N VAL A 156 -2.03 25.74 -11.65
CA VAL A 156 -2.91 26.05 -10.51
C VAL A 156 -4.37 26.04 -10.95
N GLY A 157 -4.70 26.72 -12.05
CA GLY A 157 -6.06 26.78 -12.60
C GLY A 157 -6.59 25.41 -13.01
N VAL A 158 -5.78 24.62 -13.73
CA VAL A 158 -6.11 23.24 -14.12
C VAL A 158 -6.30 22.37 -12.87
N ARG A 159 -5.41 22.48 -11.88
CA ARG A 159 -5.51 21.70 -10.65
C ARG A 159 -6.78 22.04 -9.87
N GLU A 160 -7.16 23.31 -9.79
CA GLU A 160 -8.39 23.72 -9.12
C GLU A 160 -9.64 23.26 -9.90
N HIS A 161 -9.57 23.22 -11.24
CA HIS A 161 -10.66 22.73 -12.08
C HIS A 161 -10.88 21.21 -11.94
N VAL A 162 -9.79 20.43 -11.95
CA VAL A 162 -9.81 18.96 -11.86
C VAL A 162 -10.01 18.46 -10.42
N ARG A 163 -9.90 19.34 -9.43
CA ARG A 163 -10.05 18.96 -8.02
C ARG A 163 -11.50 18.54 -7.73
N ASP A 164 -11.62 17.50 -6.92
CA ASP A 164 -12.90 17.13 -6.33
C ASP A 164 -13.52 18.35 -5.60
N PRO A 165 -14.82 18.63 -5.79
CA PRO A 165 -15.53 19.67 -5.05
C PRO A 165 -15.39 19.54 -3.53
N MET A 166 -15.10 18.33 -3.02
CA MET A 166 -14.89 18.05 -1.61
C MET A 166 -13.64 17.18 -1.37
N SER A 167 -12.69 17.72 -0.61
CA SER A 167 -11.48 17.00 -0.18
C SER A 167 -11.76 15.91 0.85
N ALA A 168 -10.84 14.95 1.02
CA ALA A 168 -11.00 13.85 1.97
C ALA A 168 -11.07 14.36 3.42
N GLU A 169 -10.29 15.40 3.75
CA GLU A 169 -10.33 16.08 5.04
C GLU A 169 -11.69 16.76 5.29
N GLU A 170 -12.31 17.35 4.26
CA GLU A 170 -13.68 17.88 4.38
C GLU A 170 -14.73 16.78 4.52
N ARG A 171 -14.53 15.61 3.90
CA ARG A 171 -15.41 14.43 4.04
C ARG A 171 -15.38 13.87 5.46
N MET A 172 -14.19 13.83 6.05
CA MET A 172 -14.01 13.50 7.47
C MET A 172 -14.78 14.48 8.36
N ALA A 173 -14.62 15.80 8.14
CA ALA A 173 -15.38 16.80 8.88
C ALA A 173 -16.90 16.64 8.75
N LEU A 174 -17.40 16.29 7.56
CA LEU A 174 -18.83 16.02 7.34
C LEU A 174 -19.30 14.78 8.11
N HIS A 175 -18.49 13.72 8.17
CA HIS A 175 -18.79 12.54 8.96
C HIS A 175 -18.88 12.88 10.46
N ASP A 176 -17.88 13.58 10.98
CA ASP A 176 -17.83 13.99 12.39
C ASP A 176 -19.01 14.88 12.79
N TRP A 177 -19.42 15.82 11.93
CA TRP A 177 -20.61 16.64 12.19
C TRP A 177 -21.88 15.80 12.25
N LYS A 178 -22.05 14.82 11.35
CA LYS A 178 -23.22 13.93 11.37
C LYS A 178 -23.22 13.06 12.62
N GLN A 179 -22.09 12.45 12.95
CA GLN A 179 -21.94 11.64 14.16
C GLN A 179 -22.25 12.45 15.42
N PHE A 180 -21.82 13.72 15.48
CA PHE A 180 -22.14 14.60 16.60
C PHE A 180 -23.64 14.86 16.72
N VAL A 181 -24.31 15.20 15.61
CA VAL A 181 -25.76 15.47 15.58
C VAL A 181 -26.58 14.21 15.92
N GLU A 182 -26.17 13.05 15.42
CA GLU A 182 -26.82 11.77 15.72
C GLU A 182 -26.67 11.37 17.19
N ALA A 183 -25.49 11.60 17.79
CA ALA A 183 -25.23 11.28 19.18
C ALA A 183 -25.83 12.30 20.17
N ASN A 184 -26.07 13.55 19.74
CA ASN A 184 -26.51 14.65 20.60
C ASN A 184 -27.63 15.46 19.93
N PRO A 185 -28.81 14.88 19.70
CA PRO A 185 -29.89 15.54 18.96
C PRO A 185 -30.44 16.80 19.67
N ASP A 186 -30.37 16.83 21.01
CA ASP A 186 -30.92 17.92 21.83
C ASP A 186 -29.90 19.05 22.12
N ASP A 187 -28.65 18.93 21.67
CA ASP A 187 -27.61 19.96 21.89
C ASP A 187 -27.86 21.18 20.96
N PRO A 188 -27.88 22.42 21.47
CA PRO A 188 -28.04 23.62 20.63
C PRO A 188 -27.04 23.72 19.47
N ARG A 189 -25.82 23.20 19.65
CA ARG A 189 -24.79 23.16 18.61
C ARG A 189 -25.18 22.24 17.45
N ALA A 190 -26.00 21.22 17.68
CA ALA A 190 -26.48 20.33 16.62
C ALA A 190 -27.34 21.10 15.61
N LEU A 191 -28.19 22.02 16.07
CA LEU A 191 -29.01 22.88 15.20
C LEU A 191 -28.15 23.83 14.34
N GLU A 192 -27.06 24.36 14.88
CA GLU A 192 -26.12 25.21 14.14
C GLU A 192 -25.34 24.46 13.05
N LEU A 193 -25.18 23.13 13.20
CA LEU A 193 -24.44 22.29 12.26
C LEU A 193 -25.28 21.86 11.06
N LEU A 194 -26.61 21.80 11.17
CA LEU A 194 -27.48 21.34 10.08
C LEU A 194 -27.25 22.07 8.75
N PRO A 195 -27.15 23.42 8.69
CA PRO A 195 -26.87 24.11 7.42
C PRO A 195 -25.48 23.80 6.86
N ARG A 196 -24.49 23.54 7.73
CA ARG A 196 -23.12 23.18 7.33
C ARG A 196 -23.07 21.77 6.76
N ILE A 197 -23.78 20.83 7.39
CA ILE A 197 -23.96 19.46 6.91
C ILE A 197 -24.64 19.50 5.54
N GLU A 198 -25.74 20.24 5.39
CA GLU A 198 -26.45 20.33 4.12
C GLU A 198 -25.56 20.88 2.99
N LYS A 199 -24.84 22.00 3.23
CA LYS A 199 -23.92 22.58 2.25
C LYS A 199 -22.82 21.61 1.82
N ASN A 200 -22.19 20.92 2.78
CA ASN A 200 -21.11 19.98 2.47
C ASN A 200 -21.63 18.67 1.88
N GLN A 201 -22.83 18.24 2.24
CA GLN A 201 -23.52 17.12 1.61
C GLN A 201 -23.77 17.38 0.12
N ARG A 202 -24.18 18.61 -0.26
CA ARG A 202 -24.31 19.00 -1.67
C ARG A 202 -22.98 18.92 -2.43
N ARG A 203 -21.88 19.41 -1.84
CA ARG A 203 -20.53 19.28 -2.43
C ARG A 203 -20.09 17.82 -2.55
N TRP A 204 -20.46 16.99 -1.58
CA TRP A 204 -20.20 15.55 -1.63
C TRP A 204 -20.97 14.90 -2.77
N TYR A 205 -22.27 15.20 -2.94
CA TYR A 205 -23.07 14.72 -4.06
C TYR A 205 -22.49 15.14 -5.41
N GLU A 206 -22.03 16.39 -5.55
CA GLU A 206 -21.35 16.84 -6.77
C GLU A 206 -20.06 16.05 -7.05
N THR A 207 -19.30 15.75 -6.00
CA THR A 207 -18.08 14.92 -6.11
C THR A 207 -18.43 13.50 -6.57
N GLN A 208 -19.44 12.87 -5.97
CA GLN A 208 -19.91 11.54 -6.36
C GLN A 208 -20.47 11.53 -7.79
N ARG A 209 -21.22 12.58 -8.16
CA ARG A 209 -21.74 12.78 -9.51
C ARG A 209 -20.61 12.77 -10.55
N ARG A 210 -19.61 13.65 -10.41
CA ARG A 210 -18.46 13.74 -11.33
C ARG A 210 -17.70 12.42 -11.43
N LYS A 211 -17.42 11.79 -10.28
CA LYS A 211 -16.69 10.50 -10.22
C LYS A 211 -17.45 9.40 -10.96
N ASN A 212 -18.74 9.21 -10.66
CA ASN A 212 -19.53 8.14 -11.26
C ASN A 212 -19.79 8.38 -12.75
N LEU A 213 -20.00 9.64 -13.17
CA LEU A 213 -20.15 9.99 -14.59
C LEU A 213 -18.88 9.61 -15.38
N LYS A 214 -17.70 10.02 -14.91
CA LYS A 214 -16.42 9.67 -15.55
C LYS A 214 -16.16 8.16 -15.60
N LEU A 215 -16.55 7.43 -14.55
CA LEU A 215 -16.45 5.97 -14.55
C LEU A 215 -17.44 5.34 -15.53
N ALA A 216 -18.65 5.88 -15.66
CA ALA A 216 -19.66 5.41 -16.59
C ALA A 216 -19.22 5.61 -18.05
N GLU A 217 -18.60 6.76 -18.37
CA GLU A 217 -18.04 7.03 -19.69
C GLU A 217 -16.94 6.02 -20.05
N LYS A 218 -15.98 5.80 -19.14
CA LYS A 218 -14.91 4.83 -19.32
C LYS A 218 -15.43 3.40 -19.45
N ALA A 219 -16.45 3.02 -18.69
CA ALA A 219 -17.09 1.72 -18.81
C ALA A 219 -17.72 1.55 -20.20
N LEU A 220 -18.40 2.58 -20.70
CA LEU A 220 -18.99 2.56 -22.03
C LEU A 220 -17.93 2.48 -23.15
N GLU A 221 -16.82 3.22 -23.01
CA GLU A 221 -15.67 3.16 -23.93
C GLU A 221 -15.03 1.76 -23.98
N ARG A 222 -15.02 1.04 -22.86
CA ARG A 222 -14.55 -0.36 -22.76
C ARG A 222 -15.56 -1.38 -23.28
N GLY A 223 -16.75 -0.96 -23.68
CA GLY A 223 -17.83 -1.86 -24.10
C GLY A 223 -18.61 -2.50 -22.94
N GLU A 224 -18.37 -2.08 -21.70
CA GLU A 224 -19.04 -2.58 -20.49
C GLU A 224 -20.38 -1.85 -20.29
N ALA A 225 -21.32 -2.04 -21.23
CA ALA A 225 -22.57 -1.28 -21.31
C ALA A 225 -23.42 -1.40 -20.02
N THR A 226 -23.53 -2.59 -19.44
CA THR A 226 -24.29 -2.82 -18.19
C THR A 226 -23.71 -2.04 -17.01
N LEU A 227 -22.38 -2.01 -16.86
CA LEU A 227 -21.71 -1.24 -15.81
C LEU A 227 -21.92 0.26 -16.02
N ALA A 228 -21.82 0.73 -17.27
CA ALA A 228 -22.09 2.11 -17.62
C ALA A 228 -23.53 2.53 -17.27
N VAL A 229 -24.53 1.66 -17.48
CA VAL A 229 -25.92 1.91 -17.04
C VAL A 229 -25.99 2.04 -15.51
N ALA A 230 -25.41 1.10 -14.76
CA ALA A 230 -25.47 1.13 -13.30
C ALA A 230 -24.80 2.38 -12.70
N LEU A 231 -23.65 2.79 -13.26
CA LEU A 231 -22.93 3.99 -12.84
C LEU A 231 -23.69 5.27 -13.21
N ALA A 232 -24.27 5.35 -14.40
CA ALA A 232 -25.10 6.49 -14.81
C ALA A 232 -26.38 6.61 -13.94
N GLU A 233 -27.02 5.48 -13.60
CA GLU A 233 -28.15 5.48 -12.66
C GLU A 233 -27.74 5.90 -11.25
N ARG A 234 -26.55 5.49 -10.79
CA ARG A 234 -25.99 5.97 -9.52
C ARG A 234 -25.74 7.47 -9.54
N THR A 235 -25.24 8.03 -10.65
CA THR A 235 -25.10 9.48 -10.84
C THR A 235 -26.45 10.19 -10.71
N LEU A 236 -27.50 9.65 -11.35
CA LEU A 236 -28.85 10.21 -11.30
C LEU A 236 -29.49 10.14 -9.89
N ARG A 237 -29.07 9.21 -9.02
CA ARG A 237 -29.50 9.23 -7.60
C ARG A 237 -28.95 10.43 -6.83
N TYR A 238 -27.75 10.90 -7.19
CA TYR A 238 -27.14 12.07 -6.56
C TYR A 238 -27.55 13.39 -7.25
N ALA A 239 -27.82 13.34 -8.56
CA ALA A 239 -28.23 14.49 -9.36
C ALA A 239 -29.31 14.05 -10.38
N PRO A 240 -30.61 14.03 -9.99
CA PRO A 240 -31.69 13.52 -10.85
C PRO A 240 -31.87 14.29 -12.16
N GLU A 241 -31.52 15.56 -12.18
CA GLU A 241 -31.69 16.47 -13.32
C GLU A 241 -30.46 16.54 -14.24
N ASP A 242 -29.46 15.67 -14.05
CA ASP A 242 -28.23 15.69 -14.84
C ASP A 242 -28.48 15.24 -16.31
N PRO A 243 -28.34 16.15 -17.30
CA PRO A 243 -28.59 15.82 -18.70
C PRO A 243 -27.52 14.90 -19.28
N GLU A 244 -26.25 15.02 -18.86
CA GLU A 244 -25.14 14.20 -19.34
C GLU A 244 -25.30 12.76 -18.86
N ALA A 245 -25.60 12.58 -17.57
CA ALA A 245 -25.87 11.26 -17.01
C ALA A 245 -27.11 10.60 -17.66
N SER A 246 -28.14 11.39 -17.97
CA SER A 246 -29.34 10.90 -18.66
C SER A 246 -29.04 10.45 -20.08
N ALA A 247 -28.27 11.22 -20.84
CA ALA A 247 -27.85 10.87 -22.20
C ALA A 247 -26.93 9.65 -22.22
N LEU A 248 -25.96 9.60 -21.29
CA LEU A 248 -25.05 8.46 -21.15
C LEU A 248 -25.80 7.18 -20.78
N ARG A 249 -26.77 7.26 -19.86
CA ARG A 249 -27.66 6.14 -19.52
C ARG A 249 -28.44 5.66 -20.74
N ALA A 250 -28.99 6.57 -21.55
CA ALA A 250 -29.75 6.19 -22.74
C ALA A 250 -28.86 5.45 -23.75
N LYS A 251 -27.67 5.99 -24.06
CA LYS A 251 -26.69 5.35 -24.95
C LYS A 251 -26.22 4.00 -24.43
N ALA A 252 -25.95 3.90 -23.13
CA ALA A 252 -25.56 2.65 -22.50
C ALA A 252 -26.70 1.61 -22.53
N LYS A 253 -27.96 2.02 -22.30
CA LYS A 253 -29.14 1.14 -22.40
C LYS A 253 -29.38 0.65 -23.81
N GLU A 254 -29.21 1.49 -24.82
CA GLU A 254 -29.29 1.08 -26.22
C GLU A 254 -28.27 0.00 -26.54
N ARG A 255 -27.00 0.20 -26.12
CA ARG A 255 -25.93 -0.78 -26.34
C ARG A 255 -26.13 -2.07 -25.54
N ASP A 256 -26.61 -1.96 -24.30
CA ASP A 256 -26.97 -3.11 -23.47
C ASP A 256 -28.16 -3.88 -24.05
N ALA A 257 -29.18 -3.19 -24.57
CA ALA A 257 -30.32 -3.80 -25.25
C ALA A 257 -29.90 -4.50 -26.56
N ALA A 258 -29.00 -3.90 -27.34
CA ALA A 258 -28.43 -4.53 -28.52
C ALA A 258 -27.69 -5.82 -28.16
N LEU A 259 -26.85 -5.79 -27.11
CA LEU A 259 -26.15 -6.98 -26.60
C LEU A 259 -27.12 -8.07 -26.12
N ARG A 260 -28.21 -7.70 -25.44
CA ARG A 260 -29.25 -8.65 -25.02
C ARG A 260 -30.02 -9.22 -26.20
N ALA A 261 -30.43 -8.40 -27.16
CA ALA A 261 -31.10 -8.88 -28.37
C ALA A 261 -30.17 -9.80 -29.19
N ASP A 262 -28.88 -9.50 -29.24
CA ASP A 262 -27.87 -10.38 -29.84
C ASP A 262 -27.76 -11.73 -29.14
N HIS A 263 -27.83 -11.71 -27.81
CA HIS A 263 -27.84 -12.91 -26.99
C HIS A 263 -29.14 -13.71 -27.18
N GLU A 264 -30.30 -13.06 -27.15
CA GLU A 264 -31.60 -13.70 -27.41
C GLU A 264 -31.66 -14.30 -28.81
N ARG A 265 -31.14 -13.60 -29.84
CA ARG A 265 -30.99 -14.16 -31.20
C ARG A 265 -30.10 -15.41 -31.22
N SER A 266 -29.06 -15.47 -30.38
CA SER A 266 -28.23 -16.67 -30.29
C SER A 266 -28.91 -17.85 -29.59
N LEU A 267 -29.94 -17.59 -28.78
CA LEU A 267 -30.73 -18.59 -28.08
C LEU A 267 -31.99 -19.01 -28.87
N ALA A 268 -32.43 -18.17 -29.81
CA ALA A 268 -33.59 -18.45 -30.65
C ALA A 268 -33.30 -19.63 -31.58
N ALA A 269 -34.09 -20.69 -31.48
CA ALA A 269 -34.04 -21.79 -32.43
C ALA A 269 -34.60 -21.33 -33.80
N PRO A 270 -34.00 -21.72 -34.94
CA PRO A 270 -34.56 -21.39 -36.24
C PRO A 270 -35.98 -21.94 -36.39
N GLU A 271 -36.87 -21.17 -37.00
CA GLU A 271 -38.21 -21.64 -37.37
C GLU A 271 -38.09 -22.73 -38.44
N ALA A 272 -38.56 -23.93 -38.08
CA ALA A 272 -38.78 -25.10 -38.94
C ALA A 272 -37.56 -25.60 -39.76
N LEU A 273 -36.51 -26.06 -39.07
CA LEU A 273 -35.59 -27.03 -39.68
C LEU A 273 -36.37 -28.31 -40.05
N SER A 274 -36.20 -28.79 -41.28
CA SER A 274 -36.67 -30.09 -41.71
C SER A 274 -36.06 -31.20 -40.84
N LEU A 275 -36.72 -32.36 -40.78
CA LEU A 275 -36.23 -33.52 -40.03
C LEU A 275 -34.82 -33.95 -40.48
N GLU A 276 -34.49 -33.73 -41.75
CA GLU A 276 -33.17 -34.04 -42.29
C GLU A 276 -32.11 -33.03 -41.84
N GLU A 277 -32.43 -31.74 -41.87
CA GLU A 277 -31.55 -30.69 -41.31
C GLU A 277 -31.34 -30.88 -39.80
N LEU A 278 -32.37 -31.26 -39.04
CA LEU A 278 -32.22 -31.57 -37.61
C LEU A 278 -31.28 -32.77 -37.37
N ARG A 279 -31.32 -33.80 -38.21
CA ARG A 279 -30.40 -34.93 -38.12
C ARG A 279 -28.97 -34.51 -38.46
N GLN A 280 -28.82 -33.68 -39.48
CA GLN A 280 -27.55 -33.10 -39.91
C GLN A 280 -26.94 -32.19 -38.83
N SER A 281 -27.70 -31.24 -38.29
CA SER A 281 -27.30 -30.39 -37.16
C SER A 281 -26.96 -31.21 -35.92
N ARG A 282 -27.74 -32.25 -35.61
CA ARG A 282 -27.44 -33.14 -34.47
C ARG A 282 -26.12 -33.89 -34.66
N ARG A 283 -25.84 -34.39 -35.86
CA ARG A 283 -24.56 -35.06 -36.17
C ARG A 283 -23.39 -34.10 -36.03
N LEU A 284 -23.53 -32.88 -36.56
CA LEU A 284 -22.50 -31.85 -36.41
C LEU A 284 -22.26 -31.48 -34.95
N ALA A 285 -23.34 -31.24 -34.19
CA ALA A 285 -23.25 -30.94 -32.76
C ALA A 285 -22.61 -32.10 -31.97
N TRP A 286 -22.96 -33.35 -32.31
CA TRP A 286 -22.35 -34.55 -31.73
C TRP A 286 -20.85 -34.61 -32.06
N ALA A 287 -20.45 -34.28 -33.28
CA ALA A 287 -19.03 -34.23 -33.69
C ALA A 287 -18.27 -33.10 -32.98
N LEU A 288 -18.87 -31.89 -32.85
CA LEU A 288 -18.30 -30.76 -32.12
C LEU A 288 -18.11 -31.04 -30.62
N LEU A 289 -18.88 -31.95 -30.05
CA LEU A 289 -18.70 -32.44 -28.67
C LEU A 289 -17.61 -33.51 -28.54
N GLY A 290 -16.85 -33.80 -29.61
CA GLY A 290 -15.73 -34.74 -29.61
C GLY A 290 -16.14 -36.21 -29.76
N HIS A 291 -17.40 -36.48 -30.14
CA HIS A 291 -17.92 -37.83 -30.25
C HIS A 291 -18.07 -38.32 -31.71
N GLY A 292 -17.35 -37.71 -32.67
CA GLY A 292 -17.35 -38.06 -34.09
C GLY A 292 -16.22 -37.37 -34.87
N ASP A 293 -16.10 -37.65 -36.17
CA ASP A 293 -15.13 -37.00 -37.07
C ASP A 293 -15.71 -35.67 -37.59
N LEU A 294 -15.25 -34.56 -37.00
CA LEU A 294 -15.72 -33.22 -37.32
C LEU A 294 -15.41 -32.83 -38.77
N GLY A 295 -14.24 -33.18 -39.29
CA GLY A 295 -13.82 -32.87 -40.65
C GLY A 295 -14.70 -33.59 -41.68
N ALA A 296 -14.92 -34.89 -41.48
CA ALA A 296 -15.77 -35.67 -42.38
C ALA A 296 -17.25 -35.25 -42.35
N GLU A 297 -17.77 -34.78 -41.20
CA GLU A 297 -19.13 -34.23 -41.14
C GLU A 297 -19.21 -32.83 -41.79
N ALA A 298 -18.21 -31.97 -41.58
CA ALA A 298 -18.13 -30.66 -42.22
C ALA A 298 -18.08 -30.79 -43.76
N GLU A 299 -17.26 -31.70 -44.29
CA GLU A 299 -17.20 -31.98 -45.73
C GLU A 299 -18.53 -32.50 -46.28
N ARG A 300 -19.18 -33.42 -45.55
CA ARG A 300 -20.50 -33.97 -45.94
C ARG A 300 -21.59 -32.91 -45.99
N LEU A 301 -21.63 -32.00 -45.01
CA LEU A 301 -22.57 -30.89 -45.00
C LEU A 301 -22.30 -29.90 -46.13
N ARG A 302 -21.03 -29.62 -46.41
CA ARG A 302 -20.64 -28.72 -47.51
C ARG A 302 -21.01 -29.30 -48.88
N ALA A 303 -21.00 -30.63 -49.02
CA ALA A 303 -21.44 -31.33 -50.22
C ALA A 303 -22.96 -31.43 -50.37
N GLY A 304 -23.73 -31.29 -49.28
CA GLY A 304 -25.17 -31.51 -49.23
C GLY A 304 -25.97 -30.29 -48.75
N SER A 305 -26.57 -29.56 -49.70
CA SER A 305 -27.50 -28.42 -49.49
C SER A 305 -26.98 -27.22 -48.68
N ALA A 306 -27.46 -26.02 -49.04
CA ALA A 306 -26.98 -24.72 -48.56
C ALA A 306 -27.29 -24.27 -47.10
N PRO A 307 -28.25 -24.82 -46.32
CA PRO A 307 -28.73 -24.16 -45.11
C PRO A 307 -27.75 -24.22 -43.92
N LEU A 308 -26.79 -25.13 -43.92
CA LEU A 308 -25.75 -25.27 -42.88
C LEU A 308 -24.32 -25.01 -43.41
N ALA A 309 -24.19 -24.29 -44.52
CA ALA A 309 -22.91 -24.09 -45.19
C ALA A 309 -21.90 -23.29 -44.33
N ASP A 310 -22.39 -22.37 -43.52
CA ASP A 310 -21.57 -21.55 -42.64
C ASP A 310 -21.11 -22.32 -41.40
N GLU A 311 -22.01 -23.12 -40.82
CA GLU A 311 -21.73 -24.07 -39.75
C GLU A 311 -20.70 -25.12 -40.20
N ALA A 312 -20.84 -25.63 -41.42
CA ALA A 312 -19.86 -26.53 -42.03
C ALA A 312 -18.51 -25.85 -42.23
N THR A 313 -18.48 -24.59 -42.68
CA THR A 313 -17.23 -23.82 -42.86
C THR A 313 -16.56 -23.53 -41.51
N PHE A 314 -17.34 -23.23 -40.48
CA PHE A 314 -16.85 -23.00 -39.12
C PHE A 314 -16.28 -24.29 -38.51
N ALA A 315 -16.98 -25.42 -38.66
CA ALA A 315 -16.53 -26.74 -38.23
C ALA A 315 -15.28 -27.22 -38.97
N GLU A 316 -15.21 -26.97 -40.29
CA GLU A 316 -14.00 -27.24 -41.10
C GLU A 316 -12.81 -26.45 -40.55
N ALA A 317 -12.99 -25.20 -40.16
CA ALA A 317 -11.93 -24.39 -39.58
C ALA A 317 -11.46 -24.94 -38.22
N ILE A 318 -12.37 -25.40 -37.35
CA ILE A 318 -12.00 -26.06 -36.08
C ILE A 318 -11.22 -27.34 -36.36
N SER A 319 -11.70 -28.17 -37.29
CA SER A 319 -11.04 -29.42 -37.65
C SER A 319 -9.64 -29.18 -38.23
N LEU A 320 -9.45 -28.13 -39.05
CA LEU A 320 -8.13 -27.72 -39.53
C LEU A 320 -7.20 -27.31 -38.39
N ALA A 321 -7.72 -26.59 -37.38
CA ALA A 321 -6.94 -26.21 -36.20
C ALA A 321 -6.54 -27.44 -35.36
N GLU A 322 -7.44 -28.41 -35.17
CA GLU A 322 -7.17 -29.67 -34.48
C GLU A 322 -6.14 -30.54 -35.24
N ALA A 323 -6.14 -30.45 -36.57
CA ALA A 323 -5.16 -31.11 -37.43
C ALA A 323 -3.79 -30.39 -37.50
N GLY A 324 -3.64 -29.24 -36.84
CA GLY A 324 -2.41 -28.43 -36.83
C GLY A 324 -2.24 -27.47 -38.00
N ASP A 325 -3.22 -27.37 -38.92
CA ASP A 325 -3.22 -26.41 -40.04
C ASP A 325 -3.85 -25.06 -39.58
N GLU A 326 -3.19 -24.43 -38.61
CA GLU A 326 -3.66 -23.23 -37.93
C GLU A 326 -3.89 -22.05 -38.89
N ASP A 327 -2.97 -21.83 -39.84
CA ASP A 327 -3.07 -20.70 -40.78
C ASP A 327 -4.35 -20.80 -41.63
N ARG A 328 -4.65 -21.99 -42.18
CA ARG A 328 -5.89 -22.18 -42.94
C ARG A 328 -7.13 -22.12 -42.08
N ALA A 329 -7.08 -22.67 -40.87
CA ALA A 329 -8.19 -22.57 -39.93
C ALA A 329 -8.56 -21.11 -39.67
N TRP A 330 -7.56 -20.29 -39.37
CA TRP A 330 -7.75 -18.87 -39.09
C TRP A 330 -8.19 -18.05 -40.30
N ASP A 331 -7.63 -18.32 -41.49
CA ASP A 331 -8.06 -17.68 -42.74
C ASP A 331 -9.54 -17.97 -43.04
N ARG A 332 -10.01 -19.20 -42.77
CA ARG A 332 -11.42 -19.57 -42.91
C ARG A 332 -12.32 -18.86 -41.90
N LEU A 333 -11.92 -18.80 -40.62
CA LEU A 333 -12.68 -18.06 -39.60
C LEU A 333 -12.73 -16.56 -39.90
N ARG A 334 -11.63 -15.98 -40.38
CA ARG A 334 -11.60 -14.58 -40.79
C ARG A 334 -12.54 -14.32 -41.97
N ALA A 335 -12.45 -15.13 -43.02
CA ALA A 335 -13.30 -14.97 -44.21
C ALA A 335 -14.79 -15.15 -43.89
N LEU A 336 -15.13 -16.01 -42.92
CA LEU A 336 -16.49 -16.19 -42.42
C LEU A 336 -16.92 -15.00 -41.56
N GLY A 337 -16.04 -14.50 -40.68
CA GLY A 337 -16.31 -13.37 -39.81
C GLY A 337 -16.39 -12.00 -40.50
N GLU A 338 -15.80 -11.86 -41.68
CA GLU A 338 -15.94 -10.65 -42.52
C GLU A 338 -17.28 -10.60 -43.28
N ARG A 339 -18.12 -11.66 -43.21
CA ARG A 339 -19.47 -11.66 -43.78
C ARG A 339 -20.45 -10.85 -42.91
N SER A 340 -21.53 -10.39 -43.52
CA SER A 340 -22.61 -9.68 -42.80
C SER A 340 -23.37 -10.65 -41.88
N ASP A 341 -23.61 -10.22 -40.64
CA ASP A 341 -24.42 -10.93 -39.64
C ASP A 341 -25.85 -11.25 -40.12
N GLU A 342 -26.38 -10.50 -41.08
CA GLU A 342 -27.71 -10.74 -41.67
C GLU A 342 -27.70 -11.87 -42.71
N ARG A 343 -26.52 -12.25 -43.21
CA ARG A 343 -26.35 -13.22 -44.31
C ARG A 343 -25.67 -14.50 -43.90
N SER A 344 -25.14 -14.56 -42.67
CA SER A 344 -24.37 -15.71 -42.21
C SER A 344 -24.58 -15.97 -40.72
N ASN A 345 -25.05 -17.17 -40.41
CA ASN A 345 -25.38 -17.59 -39.04
C ASN A 345 -24.13 -17.65 -38.14
N MET A 346 -22.96 -17.92 -38.73
CA MET A 346 -21.70 -18.10 -38.01
C MET A 346 -20.74 -16.92 -38.11
N ALA A 347 -21.07 -15.85 -38.85
CA ALA A 347 -20.17 -14.70 -39.02
C ALA A 347 -19.74 -14.11 -37.66
N ARG A 348 -20.70 -13.86 -36.76
CA ARG A 348 -20.42 -13.35 -35.42
C ARG A 348 -19.53 -14.29 -34.60
N HIS A 349 -19.83 -15.59 -34.63
CA HIS A 349 -19.06 -16.59 -33.89
C HIS A 349 -17.62 -16.67 -34.42
N ALA A 350 -17.46 -16.63 -35.74
CA ALA A 350 -16.16 -16.62 -36.40
C ALA A 350 -15.37 -15.33 -36.15
N ALA A 351 -16.04 -14.17 -36.19
CA ALA A 351 -15.44 -12.88 -35.84
C ALA A 351 -15.03 -12.82 -34.37
N ALA A 352 -15.86 -13.34 -33.46
CA ALA A 352 -15.54 -13.43 -32.04
C ALA A 352 -14.35 -14.37 -31.79
N ALA A 353 -14.32 -15.52 -32.46
CA ALA A 353 -13.21 -16.47 -32.36
C ALA A 353 -11.90 -15.90 -32.89
N TRP A 354 -11.95 -15.25 -34.06
CA TRP A 354 -10.79 -14.63 -34.69
C TRP A 354 -10.24 -13.43 -33.90
N SER A 355 -11.12 -12.59 -33.34
CA SER A 355 -10.73 -11.37 -32.62
C SER A 355 -10.40 -11.58 -31.15
N SER A 356 -10.85 -12.68 -30.55
CA SER A 356 -10.59 -13.00 -29.14
C SER A 356 -9.11 -13.32 -28.92
N PRO A 357 -8.39 -12.59 -28.06
CA PRO A 357 -7.01 -12.90 -27.74
C PRO A 357 -6.81 -14.27 -27.08
N GLU A 358 -7.86 -14.79 -26.43
CA GLU A 358 -7.82 -16.11 -25.82
C GLU A 358 -7.91 -17.21 -26.87
N GLN A 359 -8.77 -17.05 -27.89
CA GLN A 359 -8.95 -18.07 -28.92
C GLN A 359 -7.85 -18.00 -29.98
N ASN A 360 -7.41 -16.79 -30.34
CA ASN A 360 -6.31 -16.58 -31.30
C ASN A 360 -5.15 -15.77 -30.68
N PRO A 361 -4.35 -16.40 -29.79
CA PRO A 361 -3.22 -15.72 -29.16
C PRO A 361 -2.14 -15.31 -30.15
N LEU A 362 -1.98 -16.02 -31.28
CA LEU A 362 -1.02 -15.67 -32.33
C LEU A 362 -1.35 -14.34 -33.00
N ALA A 363 -2.61 -14.14 -33.41
CA ALA A 363 -3.04 -12.88 -34.00
C ALA A 363 -2.94 -11.73 -32.98
N ALA A 364 -3.32 -11.97 -31.73
CA ALA A 364 -3.18 -10.98 -30.66
C ALA A 364 -1.71 -10.59 -30.42
N HIS A 365 -0.79 -11.57 -30.42
CA HIS A 365 0.65 -11.34 -30.35
C HIS A 365 1.14 -10.44 -31.50
N ARG A 366 0.78 -10.78 -32.76
CA ARG A 366 1.16 -10.01 -33.95
C ARG A 366 0.59 -8.59 -33.93
N VAL A 367 -0.67 -8.41 -33.52
CA VAL A 367 -1.29 -7.09 -33.36
C VAL A 367 -0.59 -6.29 -32.26
N ALA A 368 -0.32 -6.90 -31.11
CA ALA A 368 0.39 -6.25 -30.01
C ALA A 368 1.79 -5.79 -30.42
N LEU A 369 2.53 -6.58 -31.20
CA LEU A 369 3.82 -6.18 -31.77
C LEU A 369 3.71 -4.97 -32.69
N ARG A 370 2.70 -4.93 -33.57
CA ARG A 370 2.48 -3.79 -34.47
C ARG A 370 2.12 -2.52 -33.70
N THR A 371 1.20 -2.64 -32.74
CA THR A 371 0.79 -1.54 -31.87
C THR A 371 1.99 -0.99 -31.12
N GLN A 372 2.81 -1.87 -30.53
CA GLN A 372 3.99 -1.47 -29.79
C GLN A 372 5.04 -0.79 -30.68
N ARG A 373 5.30 -1.32 -31.88
CA ARG A 373 6.19 -0.66 -32.85
C ARG A 373 5.66 0.72 -33.24
N GLY A 374 4.34 0.86 -33.40
CA GLY A 374 3.69 2.13 -33.66
C GLY A 374 3.82 3.12 -32.49
N GLU A 375 3.60 2.67 -31.25
CA GLU A 375 3.79 3.47 -30.04
C GLU A 375 5.25 3.90 -29.86
N GLN A 376 6.19 3.00 -30.14
CA GLN A 376 7.63 3.30 -30.07
C GLN A 376 8.03 4.33 -31.13
N ALA A 377 7.52 4.21 -32.36
CA ALA A 377 7.71 5.21 -33.40
C ALA A 377 7.11 6.57 -32.99
N ARG A 378 5.87 6.58 -32.49
CA ARG A 378 5.24 7.80 -31.98
C ARG A 378 6.03 8.41 -30.83
N TRP A 379 6.55 7.60 -29.90
CA TRP A 379 7.42 8.08 -28.81
C TRP A 379 8.73 8.65 -29.34
N LEU A 380 9.34 8.01 -30.34
CA LEU A 380 10.56 8.50 -30.97
C LEU A 380 10.36 9.90 -31.58
N PHE A 381 9.23 10.14 -32.26
CA PHE A 381 8.97 11.43 -32.90
C PHE A 381 8.34 12.46 -31.93
N LEU A 382 7.35 12.07 -31.14
CA LEU A 382 6.48 12.96 -30.35
C LEU A 382 6.76 12.96 -28.83
N GLY A 383 7.52 12.00 -28.32
CA GLY A 383 8.04 12.02 -26.96
C GLY A 383 6.93 11.83 -25.94
N HIS A 384 6.80 12.75 -24.98
CA HIS A 384 5.70 12.72 -24.02
C HIS A 384 4.32 13.01 -24.64
N LEU A 385 4.28 13.50 -25.89
CA LEU A 385 3.05 13.74 -26.65
C LEU A 385 2.65 12.56 -27.56
N ALA A 386 3.33 11.41 -27.46
CA ALA A 386 3.03 10.23 -28.27
C ALA A 386 1.58 9.73 -28.15
N ASN A 387 0.96 9.98 -26.99
CA ASN A 387 -0.42 9.63 -26.68
C ASN A 387 -1.38 10.83 -26.81
N GLY A 388 -0.94 11.92 -27.45
CA GLY A 388 -1.67 13.18 -27.53
C GLY A 388 -1.56 14.03 -26.26
N ALA A 389 -2.35 15.10 -26.21
CA ALA A 389 -2.44 15.91 -25.00
C ALA A 389 -3.06 15.09 -23.86
N ARG A 390 -2.48 15.18 -22.66
CA ARG A 390 -3.01 14.47 -21.50
C ARG A 390 -4.43 14.94 -21.23
N ASP A 391 -5.33 13.97 -21.13
CA ASP A 391 -6.72 14.18 -20.73
C ASP A 391 -6.74 14.74 -19.30
N ARG A 392 -7.25 15.97 -19.20
CA ARG A 392 -7.36 16.76 -17.97
C ARG A 392 -8.80 17.19 -17.74
N ASP A 393 -9.77 16.51 -18.36
CA ASP A 393 -11.18 16.90 -18.36
C ASP A 393 -11.40 18.35 -18.85
N LEU A 394 -10.59 18.80 -19.81
CA LEU A 394 -10.73 20.11 -20.45
C LEU A 394 -11.13 19.94 -21.91
N PRO A 395 -11.77 20.95 -22.53
CA PRO A 395 -11.92 20.99 -23.98
C PRO A 395 -10.56 20.70 -24.65
N ARG A 396 -10.53 19.78 -25.61
CA ARG A 396 -9.29 19.31 -26.28
C ARG A 396 -8.39 20.46 -26.75
N VAL A 397 -8.97 21.58 -27.16
CA VAL A 397 -8.24 22.79 -27.57
C VAL A 397 -7.40 23.37 -26.42
N LEU A 398 -7.93 23.42 -25.20
CA LEU A 398 -7.21 23.90 -24.02
C LEU A 398 -6.13 22.91 -23.56
N GLU A 399 -6.39 21.61 -23.67
CA GLU A 399 -5.36 20.59 -23.38
C GLU A 399 -4.16 20.73 -24.30
N TRP A 400 -4.41 20.95 -25.60
CA TRP A 400 -3.36 21.24 -26.55
C TRP A 400 -2.70 22.58 -26.28
N ALA A 401 -3.42 23.64 -25.90
CA ALA A 401 -2.81 24.92 -25.54
C ALA A 401 -1.84 24.81 -24.35
N ILE A 402 -2.07 23.88 -23.42
CA ILE A 402 -1.17 23.59 -22.28
C ILE A 402 0.08 22.84 -22.74
N GLU A 403 -0.06 21.94 -23.72
CA GLU A 403 1.02 21.08 -24.20
C GLU A 403 1.85 21.73 -25.33
N VAL A 404 1.29 22.66 -26.10
CA VAL A 404 1.96 23.35 -27.22
C VAL A 404 3.30 23.98 -26.82
N PRO A 405 3.47 24.63 -25.65
CA PRO A 405 4.75 25.15 -25.21
C PRO A 405 5.85 24.09 -25.01
N SER A 406 5.50 22.80 -24.95
CA SER A 406 6.45 21.68 -24.85
C SER A 406 6.90 21.15 -26.23
N LEU A 407 6.26 21.54 -27.33
CA LEU A 407 6.62 21.10 -28.68
C LEU A 407 8.07 21.43 -29.07
N PRO A 408 8.63 22.62 -28.75
CA PRO A 408 10.04 22.89 -29.01
C PRO A 408 10.96 21.89 -28.30
N GLN A 409 10.65 21.50 -27.06
CA GLN A 409 11.43 20.51 -26.31
C GLN A 409 11.38 19.12 -26.96
N VAL A 410 10.23 18.73 -27.52
CA VAL A 410 10.11 17.47 -28.27
C VAL A 410 11.05 17.50 -29.47
N VAL A 411 11.05 18.57 -30.25
CA VAL A 411 11.91 18.70 -31.44
C VAL A 411 13.39 18.74 -31.05
N THR A 412 13.78 19.55 -30.05
CA THR A 412 15.18 19.64 -29.62
C THR A 412 15.72 18.34 -29.02
N ASN A 413 14.86 17.52 -28.42
CA ASN A 413 15.25 16.24 -27.83
C ASN A 413 15.17 15.06 -28.82
N LEU A 414 14.76 15.27 -30.08
CA LEU A 414 14.72 14.22 -31.09
C LEU A 414 16.10 13.57 -31.35
N PRO A 415 17.21 14.33 -31.51
CA PRO A 415 18.54 13.74 -31.70
C PRO A 415 18.95 12.86 -30.51
N GLY A 416 18.69 13.32 -29.29
CA GLY A 416 18.95 12.54 -28.08
C GLY A 416 18.15 11.24 -28.04
N ARG A 417 16.87 11.28 -28.44
CA ARG A 417 16.02 10.07 -28.52
C ARG A 417 16.47 9.10 -29.62
N LEU A 418 16.98 9.60 -30.75
CA LEU A 418 17.56 8.75 -31.81
C LEU A 418 18.85 8.05 -31.34
N ILE A 419 19.71 8.76 -30.60
CA ILE A 419 20.92 8.19 -30.00
C ILE A 419 20.57 7.15 -28.94
N GLN A 420 19.55 7.42 -28.12
CA GLN A 420 19.09 6.52 -27.06
C GLN A 420 18.25 5.35 -27.58
N PHE A 421 17.69 5.44 -28.79
CA PHE A 421 16.76 4.45 -29.34
C PHE A 421 17.26 2.99 -29.24
N PRO A 422 18.54 2.68 -29.53
CA PRO A 422 19.09 1.33 -29.37
C PRO A 422 19.10 0.82 -27.91
N TRP A 423 19.10 1.73 -26.93
CA TRP A 423 19.16 1.40 -25.49
C TRP A 423 17.81 1.50 -24.78
N VAL A 424 16.80 2.09 -25.42
CA VAL A 424 15.43 2.15 -24.89
C VAL A 424 14.74 0.82 -25.18
N ARG A 425 14.81 -0.11 -24.22
CA ARG A 425 14.14 -1.41 -24.30
C ARG A 425 12.62 -1.21 -24.19
N PRO A 426 11.82 -1.54 -25.23
CA PRO A 426 10.38 -1.36 -25.18
C PRO A 426 9.76 -2.36 -24.18
N ARG A 427 8.78 -1.91 -23.38
CA ARG A 427 8.06 -2.79 -22.44
C ARG A 427 7.16 -3.78 -23.19
N ARG A 428 7.70 -4.88 -23.73
CA ARG A 428 6.94 -5.87 -24.54
C ARG A 428 6.11 -6.87 -23.72
N ARG A 429 5.53 -6.44 -22.59
CA ARG A 429 4.78 -7.34 -21.68
C ARG A 429 3.54 -7.97 -22.34
N SER A 430 2.76 -7.19 -23.09
CA SER A 430 1.55 -7.70 -23.75
C SER A 430 1.85 -8.69 -24.89
N PRO A 431 2.79 -8.42 -25.83
CA PRO A 431 3.20 -9.43 -26.80
C PRO A 431 3.72 -10.71 -26.16
N ALA A 432 4.50 -10.61 -25.07
CA ALA A 432 5.01 -11.78 -24.35
C ALA A 432 3.90 -12.62 -23.72
N ALA A 433 2.93 -11.99 -23.06
CA ALA A 433 1.79 -12.72 -22.48
C ALA A 433 0.98 -13.51 -23.53
N PHE A 434 0.76 -12.95 -24.72
CA PHE A 434 0.08 -13.67 -25.81
C PHE A 434 0.94 -14.78 -26.42
N ALA A 435 2.26 -14.57 -26.51
CA ALA A 435 3.19 -15.61 -26.95
C ALA A 435 3.24 -16.80 -25.97
N GLU A 436 3.26 -16.54 -24.66
CA GLU A 436 3.18 -17.58 -23.63
C GLU A 436 1.84 -18.34 -23.70
N LEU A 437 0.74 -17.61 -23.84
CA LEU A 437 -0.59 -18.22 -24.00
C LEU A 437 -0.68 -19.09 -25.26
N TYR A 438 -0.04 -18.69 -26.36
CA TYR A 438 0.05 -19.50 -27.57
C TYR A 438 0.80 -20.82 -27.31
N LEU A 439 2.00 -20.77 -26.73
CA LEU A 439 2.79 -21.98 -26.43
C LEU A 439 2.10 -22.90 -25.42
N GLN A 440 1.32 -22.35 -24.49
CA GLN A 440 0.53 -23.15 -23.54
C GLN A 440 -0.58 -23.94 -24.24
N LYS A 441 -1.22 -23.35 -25.27
CA LYS A 441 -2.33 -23.98 -26.00
C LYS A 441 -1.87 -24.88 -27.14
N HIS A 442 -0.81 -24.47 -27.83
CA HIS A 442 -0.29 -25.12 -29.03
C HIS A 442 1.22 -25.37 -28.87
N PRO A 443 1.65 -26.27 -27.95
CA PRO A 443 3.07 -26.53 -27.69
C PRO A 443 3.81 -27.09 -28.91
N GLU A 444 3.11 -27.83 -29.78
CA GLU A 444 3.61 -28.39 -31.03
C GLU A 444 3.00 -27.68 -32.27
N GLY A 445 2.46 -26.47 -32.06
CA GLY A 445 1.80 -25.70 -33.11
C GLY A 445 2.74 -25.26 -34.24
N ALA A 446 2.17 -24.89 -35.39
CA ALA A 446 2.94 -24.52 -36.59
C ALA A 446 3.90 -23.33 -36.36
N HIS A 447 3.55 -22.43 -35.44
CA HIS A 447 4.36 -21.28 -35.06
C HIS A 447 5.08 -21.43 -33.71
N ALA A 448 5.08 -22.62 -33.08
CA ALA A 448 5.67 -22.82 -31.77
C ALA A 448 7.16 -22.49 -31.74
N GLU A 449 7.92 -22.87 -32.78
CA GLU A 449 9.34 -22.57 -32.89
C GLU A 449 9.62 -21.07 -33.12
N GLU A 450 8.81 -20.41 -33.96
CA GLU A 450 8.91 -18.95 -34.20
C GLU A 450 8.66 -18.17 -32.91
N ILE A 451 7.59 -18.52 -32.18
CA ILE A 451 7.14 -17.81 -30.98
C ILE A 451 8.07 -18.09 -29.80
N SER A 452 8.54 -19.33 -29.63
CA SER A 452 9.50 -19.68 -28.59
C SER A 452 10.87 -19.04 -28.84
N ALA A 453 11.32 -18.93 -30.10
CA ALA A 453 12.53 -18.18 -30.44
C ALA A 453 12.41 -16.69 -30.11
N TRP A 454 11.28 -16.07 -30.47
CA TRP A 454 11.03 -14.68 -30.13
C TRP A 454 10.96 -14.46 -28.61
N LEU A 455 10.33 -15.37 -27.86
CA LEU A 455 10.25 -15.29 -26.41
C LEU A 455 11.61 -15.47 -25.73
N GLU A 456 12.43 -16.41 -26.21
CA GLU A 456 13.79 -16.61 -25.70
C GLU A 456 14.63 -15.34 -25.87
N GLU A 457 14.62 -14.75 -27.08
CA GLU A 457 15.32 -13.50 -27.38
C GLU A 457 14.79 -12.35 -26.50
N TYR A 458 13.46 -12.25 -26.36
CA TYR A 458 12.83 -11.25 -25.50
C TYR A 458 13.25 -11.37 -24.02
N GLU A 459 13.28 -12.58 -23.48
CA GLU A 459 13.70 -12.86 -22.10
C GLU A 459 15.19 -12.61 -21.89
N HIS A 460 16.02 -12.99 -22.88
CA HIS A 460 17.45 -12.70 -22.89
C HIS A 460 17.72 -11.18 -22.93
N ASP A 461 17.08 -10.45 -23.85
CA ASP A 461 17.26 -9.01 -24.06
C ASP A 461 16.85 -8.18 -22.85
N ARG A 462 15.87 -8.63 -22.06
CA ARG A 462 15.47 -7.95 -20.82
C ARG A 462 16.34 -8.32 -19.62
N GLY A 463 17.30 -9.23 -19.79
CA GLY A 463 18.18 -9.73 -18.73
C GLY A 463 17.50 -10.73 -17.80
N ASN A 464 16.47 -11.46 -18.25
CA ASN A 464 15.87 -12.56 -17.49
C ASN A 464 16.37 -13.91 -18.04
N PHE A 465 17.60 -14.24 -17.69
CA PHE A 465 18.29 -15.46 -18.10
C PHE A 465 17.61 -16.73 -17.57
N VAL A 466 16.99 -16.68 -16.38
CA VAL A 466 16.19 -17.82 -15.86
C VAL A 466 14.99 -18.12 -16.78
N GLY A 467 14.31 -17.07 -17.25
CA GLY A 467 13.21 -17.21 -18.20
C GLY A 467 13.67 -17.71 -19.57
N ALA A 468 14.77 -17.14 -20.09
CA ALA A 468 15.36 -17.53 -21.36
C ALA A 468 15.83 -19.00 -21.35
N LEU A 469 16.51 -19.43 -20.27
CA LEU A 469 16.96 -20.81 -20.10
C LEU A 469 15.77 -21.79 -20.14
N ARG A 470 14.69 -21.51 -19.41
CA ARG A 470 13.50 -22.36 -19.39
C ARG A 470 12.93 -22.59 -20.80
N ILE A 471 12.89 -21.53 -21.62
CA ILE A 471 12.38 -21.61 -23.00
C ILE A 471 13.38 -22.35 -23.90
N ALA A 472 14.69 -22.09 -23.75
CA ALA A 472 15.73 -22.76 -24.51
C ALA A 472 15.80 -24.27 -24.23
N GLU A 473 15.57 -24.69 -22.98
CA GLU A 473 15.45 -26.10 -22.58
C GLU A 473 14.23 -26.76 -23.19
N GLN A 474 13.08 -26.07 -23.20
CA GLN A 474 11.85 -26.56 -23.83
C GLN A 474 12.01 -26.77 -25.35
N ARG A 475 12.82 -25.95 -26.01
CA ARG A 475 13.17 -26.08 -27.44
C ARG A 475 14.20 -27.17 -27.73
N GLY A 476 14.78 -27.79 -26.71
CA GLY A 476 15.78 -28.85 -26.87
C GLY A 476 17.10 -28.37 -27.49
N ARG A 477 17.55 -27.15 -27.17
CA ARG A 477 18.87 -26.67 -27.63
C ARG A 477 20.00 -27.62 -27.19
N PRO A 478 21.08 -27.75 -27.97
CA PRO A 478 22.25 -28.53 -27.57
C PRO A 478 22.78 -28.10 -26.20
N ALA A 479 23.22 -29.05 -25.38
CA ALA A 479 23.71 -28.78 -24.03
C ALA A 479 24.86 -27.76 -23.98
N ALA A 480 25.68 -27.68 -25.04
CA ALA A 480 26.76 -26.72 -25.17
C ALA A 480 26.27 -25.26 -25.23
N ASP A 481 25.15 -25.01 -25.91
CA ASP A 481 24.55 -23.68 -26.04
C ASP A 481 23.77 -23.27 -24.78
N LEU A 482 23.34 -24.26 -23.97
CA LEU A 482 22.64 -24.06 -22.71
C LEU A 482 23.58 -23.76 -21.54
N ALA A 483 24.86 -24.16 -21.61
CA ALA A 483 25.81 -23.97 -20.53
C ALA A 483 26.02 -22.49 -20.17
N GLU A 484 26.21 -21.62 -21.18
CA GLU A 484 26.36 -20.18 -20.96
C GLU A 484 25.07 -19.55 -20.39
N LEU A 485 23.90 -19.98 -20.86
CA LEU A 485 22.61 -19.51 -20.34
C LEU A 485 22.37 -20.00 -18.91
N ARG A 486 22.74 -21.25 -18.58
CA ARG A 486 22.68 -21.81 -17.23
C ARG A 486 23.54 -21.00 -16.28
N GLU A 487 24.78 -20.70 -16.65
CA GLU A 487 25.69 -19.90 -15.83
C GLU A 487 25.12 -18.51 -15.55
N LYS A 488 24.65 -17.80 -16.59
CA LYS A 488 24.00 -16.49 -16.42
C LYS A 488 22.73 -16.56 -15.58
N ALA A 489 21.94 -17.63 -15.71
CA ALA A 489 20.72 -17.85 -14.93
C ALA A 489 21.03 -18.15 -13.45
N GLY A 490 22.06 -18.95 -13.17
CA GLY A 490 22.55 -19.25 -11.83
C GLY A 490 23.07 -18.00 -11.13
N GLN A 491 23.91 -17.22 -11.82
CA GLN A 491 24.40 -15.94 -11.31
C GLN A 491 23.26 -14.95 -11.04
N GLN A 492 22.32 -14.81 -11.98
CA GLN A 492 21.15 -13.98 -11.79
C GLN A 492 20.29 -14.44 -10.60
N ALA A 493 20.07 -15.74 -10.43
CA ALA A 493 19.29 -16.28 -9.33
C ALA A 493 19.95 -15.99 -7.97
N PHE A 494 21.27 -16.10 -7.89
CA PHE A 494 22.06 -15.74 -6.72
C PHE A 494 21.98 -14.24 -6.41
N GLU A 495 22.24 -13.37 -7.41
CA GLU A 495 22.19 -11.91 -7.24
C GLU A 495 20.79 -11.46 -6.81
N ASN A 496 19.75 -11.96 -7.49
CA ASN A 496 18.37 -11.69 -7.11
C ASN A 496 18.09 -12.13 -5.67
N ALA A 497 18.53 -13.33 -5.27
CA ALA A 497 18.32 -13.82 -3.91
C ALA A 497 19.01 -12.93 -2.87
N ARG A 498 20.25 -12.51 -3.13
CA ARG A 498 21.05 -11.65 -2.25
C ARG A 498 20.42 -10.27 -2.05
N ASP A 499 19.80 -9.72 -3.08
CA ASP A 499 19.17 -8.39 -3.04
C ASP A 499 17.86 -8.34 -2.22
N TYR A 500 17.31 -9.49 -1.83
CA TYR A 500 16.16 -9.51 -0.92
C TYR A 500 16.58 -9.11 0.49
N GLU A 501 15.95 -8.05 1.03
CA GLU A 501 16.16 -7.62 2.41
C GLU A 501 15.62 -8.65 3.42
N GLU A 502 14.48 -9.28 3.11
CA GLU A 502 13.83 -10.26 3.98
C GLU A 502 14.60 -11.58 4.00
N VAL A 503 15.21 -11.87 5.16
CA VAL A 503 16.09 -13.04 5.37
C VAL A 503 15.40 -14.36 5.02
N GLU A 504 14.10 -14.51 5.32
CA GLU A 504 13.39 -15.76 5.01
C GLU A 504 13.31 -16.03 3.51
N LEU A 505 12.89 -15.00 2.77
CA LEU A 505 12.74 -15.08 1.34
C LEU A 505 14.10 -15.24 0.69
N ARG A 506 15.11 -14.51 1.20
CA ARG A 506 16.50 -14.70 0.80
C ARG A 506 16.99 -16.13 1.03
N HIS A 507 16.80 -16.71 2.22
CA HIS A 507 17.17 -18.10 2.51
C HIS A 507 16.46 -19.09 1.58
N ALA A 508 15.15 -18.94 1.39
CA ALA A 508 14.38 -19.79 0.50
C ALA A 508 14.86 -19.68 -0.96
N MET A 509 15.19 -18.47 -1.42
CA MET A 509 15.68 -18.23 -2.77
C MET A 509 17.12 -18.69 -2.96
N LEU A 510 18.01 -18.50 -1.98
CA LEU A 510 19.38 -19.03 -1.99
C LEU A 510 19.36 -20.56 -2.01
N SER A 511 18.50 -21.21 -1.20
CA SER A 511 18.33 -22.67 -1.22
C SER A 511 17.86 -23.13 -2.59
N ARG A 512 16.85 -22.48 -3.16
CA ARG A 512 16.34 -22.80 -4.49
C ARG A 512 17.39 -22.59 -5.57
N ALA A 513 18.17 -21.50 -5.52
CA ALA A 513 19.23 -21.23 -6.49
C ALA A 513 20.35 -22.29 -6.41
N ALA A 514 20.74 -22.68 -5.18
CA ALA A 514 21.73 -23.73 -4.95
C ALA A 514 21.27 -25.10 -5.45
N GLU A 515 19.98 -25.43 -5.30
CA GLU A 515 19.40 -26.69 -5.80
C GLU A 515 19.20 -26.69 -7.31
N GLN A 516 18.67 -25.61 -7.88
CA GLN A 516 18.29 -25.52 -9.29
C GLN A 516 19.50 -25.34 -10.22
N PHE A 517 20.57 -24.71 -9.75
CA PHE A 517 21.76 -24.38 -10.54
C PHE A 517 23.05 -24.92 -9.91
N ALA A 518 22.97 -26.11 -9.30
CA ALA A 518 24.06 -26.74 -8.54
C ALA A 518 25.37 -26.93 -9.34
N ASP A 519 25.29 -26.90 -10.68
CA ASP A 519 26.38 -27.06 -11.63
C ASP A 519 27.01 -25.73 -12.10
N THR A 520 26.59 -24.59 -11.53
CA THR A 520 27.04 -23.23 -11.89
C THR A 520 27.79 -22.55 -10.76
N GLU A 521 28.62 -21.53 -11.06
CA GLU A 521 29.31 -20.76 -10.01
C GLU A 521 28.30 -20.02 -9.12
N GLY A 522 27.21 -19.52 -9.71
CA GLY A 522 26.12 -18.84 -8.99
C GLY A 522 25.39 -19.76 -8.00
N GLY A 523 25.14 -21.03 -8.36
CA GLY A 523 24.53 -22.00 -7.45
C GLY A 523 25.44 -22.38 -6.27
N GLU A 524 26.73 -22.56 -6.53
CA GLU A 524 27.72 -22.77 -5.45
C GLU A 524 27.82 -21.57 -4.51
N ALA A 525 27.84 -20.36 -5.07
CA ALA A 525 27.85 -19.12 -4.29
C ALA A 525 26.60 -19.00 -3.42
N ALA A 526 25.42 -19.34 -3.95
CA ALA A 526 24.18 -19.36 -3.18
C ALA A 526 24.23 -20.34 -2.00
N GLY A 527 24.78 -21.55 -2.21
CA GLY A 527 24.93 -22.54 -1.16
C GLY A 527 25.98 -22.18 -0.09
N ARG A 528 27.02 -21.41 -0.45
CA ARG A 528 27.97 -20.84 0.54
C ARG A 528 27.30 -19.74 1.36
N ALA A 529 26.67 -18.76 0.71
CA ALA A 529 25.99 -17.65 1.37
C ALA A 529 24.89 -18.12 2.34
N LEU A 530 24.10 -19.13 1.95
CA LEU A 530 23.07 -19.69 2.83
C LEU A 530 23.65 -20.30 4.12
N ARG A 531 24.79 -21.00 4.03
CA ARG A 531 25.42 -21.61 5.20
C ARG A 531 26.01 -20.57 6.13
N GLU A 532 26.71 -19.58 5.57
CA GLU A 532 27.25 -18.45 6.32
C GLU A 532 26.13 -17.68 7.05
N GLU A 533 25.02 -17.38 6.37
CA GLU A 533 23.88 -16.69 7.00
C GLU A 533 23.19 -17.51 8.09
N LEU A 534 23.11 -18.84 7.95
CA LEU A 534 22.50 -19.71 8.96
C LEU A 534 23.36 -19.87 10.22
N ASP A 535 24.69 -19.87 10.08
CA ASP A 535 25.61 -20.03 11.20
C ASP A 535 25.66 -18.78 12.12
N ASP A 536 25.50 -17.59 11.54
CA ASP A 536 25.49 -16.31 12.27
C ASP A 536 24.09 -15.87 12.75
N TYR A 537 23.06 -16.69 12.52
CA TYR A 537 21.66 -16.30 12.71
C TYR A 537 21.18 -16.35 14.19
N SER A 538 20.85 -15.20 14.77
CA SER A 538 20.06 -15.11 16.03
C SER A 538 18.60 -14.75 15.73
N PRO A 539 17.61 -15.51 16.25
CA PRO A 539 16.20 -15.17 16.07
C PRO A 539 15.73 -13.95 16.86
N GLN A 540 16.50 -13.36 17.77
CA GLN A 540 16.09 -12.18 18.54
C GLN A 540 17.32 -11.30 18.77
N GLU A 541 17.16 -9.99 18.68
CA GLU A 541 18.21 -9.00 18.87
C GLU A 541 17.59 -7.67 19.34
N ILE A 542 16.84 -7.71 20.44
CA ILE A 542 16.21 -6.49 20.98
C ILE A 542 17.27 -5.73 21.78
N ARG A 543 17.71 -4.59 21.24
CA ARG A 543 18.84 -3.82 21.77
C ARG A 543 18.39 -2.64 22.61
N LEU A 544 19.03 -2.45 23.75
CA LEU A 544 18.89 -1.29 24.64
C LEU A 544 20.21 -0.52 24.59
N SER A 545 20.20 0.65 23.96
CA SER A 545 21.44 1.43 23.84
C SER A 545 21.89 1.96 25.20
N ARG A 546 23.18 2.26 25.32
CA ARG A 546 23.72 2.84 26.57
C ARG A 546 23.00 4.15 26.91
N ASP A 547 22.77 5.00 25.92
CA ASP A 547 22.14 6.31 26.15
C ASP A 547 20.69 6.15 26.60
N PHE A 548 19.95 5.19 26.05
CA PHE A 548 18.62 4.82 26.55
C PHE A 548 18.64 4.38 28.01
N LEU A 549 19.58 3.50 28.37
CA LEU A 549 19.73 3.00 29.74
C LEU A 549 20.14 4.09 30.73
N ARG A 550 20.91 5.08 30.28
CA ARG A 550 21.30 6.26 31.08
C ARG A 550 20.14 7.22 31.28
N GLU A 551 19.33 7.46 30.24
CA GLU A 551 18.14 8.31 30.30
C GLU A 551 17.03 7.68 31.16
N ASN A 552 16.98 6.35 31.24
CA ASN A 552 15.93 5.59 31.92
C ASN A 552 16.49 4.72 33.06
N PRO A 553 16.86 5.31 34.21
CA PRO A 553 17.52 4.60 35.31
C PRO A 553 16.64 3.52 35.95
N GLU A 554 15.32 3.55 35.77
CA GLU A 554 14.42 2.48 36.23
C GLU A 554 14.61 1.18 35.44
N VAL A 555 14.88 1.28 34.13
CA VAL A 555 15.18 0.16 33.24
C VAL A 555 16.56 -0.42 33.56
N ALA A 556 17.57 0.44 33.71
CA ALA A 556 18.93 0.00 34.00
C ALA A 556 19.07 -0.51 35.45
N GLY A 557 18.36 0.10 36.39
CA GLY A 557 18.46 -0.14 37.82
C GLY A 557 17.74 -1.41 38.30
N ARG A 558 17.55 -1.51 39.63
CA ARG A 558 17.06 -2.72 40.31
C ARG A 558 15.65 -3.19 39.90
N ARG A 559 14.86 -2.32 39.25
CA ARG A 559 13.50 -2.63 38.78
C ARG A 559 13.51 -3.36 37.43
N GLY A 560 14.49 -3.09 36.56
CA GLY A 560 14.67 -3.76 35.26
C GLY A 560 15.87 -4.70 35.24
N LEU A 561 16.92 -4.34 34.50
CA LEU A 561 18.13 -5.15 34.30
C LEU A 561 18.92 -5.36 35.60
N GLY A 562 18.93 -4.39 36.51
CA GLY A 562 19.80 -4.38 37.68
C GLY A 562 21.27 -4.36 37.30
N LEU A 563 21.62 -3.56 36.28
CA LEU A 563 23.01 -3.27 35.93
C LEU A 563 23.71 -2.58 37.11
N ARG A 564 24.98 -2.89 37.25
CA ARG A 564 25.89 -2.13 38.12
C ARG A 564 25.96 -0.68 37.65
N SER A 565 25.82 0.28 38.57
CA SER A 565 25.81 1.72 38.26
C SER A 565 27.09 2.18 37.56
N GLU A 566 28.20 1.49 37.83
CA GLU A 566 29.51 1.74 37.22
C GLU A 566 29.50 1.52 35.69
N LEU A 567 28.55 0.75 35.15
CA LEU A 567 28.51 0.46 33.70
C LEU A 567 27.88 1.59 32.87
N ILE A 568 27.26 2.58 33.52
CA ILE A 568 26.52 3.69 32.87
C ILE A 568 26.91 5.07 33.43
N ASP A 569 28.01 5.15 34.20
CA ASP A 569 28.44 6.37 34.90
C ASP A 569 29.31 7.32 34.05
N GLY A 570 29.56 6.97 32.78
CA GLY A 570 30.36 7.77 31.84
C GLY A 570 31.86 7.75 32.11
N ARG A 571 32.37 6.75 32.85
CA ARG A 571 33.80 6.61 33.16
C ARG A 571 34.41 5.41 32.43
N PRO A 572 35.08 5.60 31.29
CA PRO A 572 35.68 4.50 30.50
C PRO A 572 36.64 3.57 31.28
N ALA A 573 37.25 4.07 32.35
CA ALA A 573 38.23 3.35 33.16
C ALA A 573 37.66 2.15 33.95
N ASN A 574 36.34 2.05 34.12
CA ASN A 574 35.70 0.98 34.90
C ASN A 574 35.05 -0.13 34.04
N GLY A 575 35.25 -0.10 32.72
CA GLY A 575 34.59 -1.03 31.79
C GLY A 575 33.14 -0.63 31.49
N GLU A 576 32.94 0.65 31.15
CA GLU A 576 31.66 1.22 30.72
C GLU A 576 31.04 0.43 29.54
N LEU A 577 29.71 0.50 29.39
CA LEU A 577 29.05 -0.04 28.19
C LEU A 577 29.48 0.69 26.92
N HIS A 578 29.60 -0.07 25.84
CA HIS A 578 29.66 0.45 24.48
C HIS A 578 28.33 1.15 24.13
N PRO A 579 28.27 2.11 23.18
CA PRO A 579 27.01 2.67 22.69
C PRO A 579 25.92 1.64 22.35
N ASP A 580 26.30 0.46 21.84
CA ASP A 580 25.37 -0.65 21.57
C ASP A 580 24.62 -1.18 22.80
N GLY A 581 25.18 -0.97 24.00
CA GLY A 581 24.55 -1.28 25.28
C GLY A 581 24.32 -2.78 25.51
N VAL A 582 23.06 -3.18 25.66
CA VAL A 582 22.66 -4.56 26.00
C VAL A 582 21.63 -5.07 25.02
N ALA A 583 21.85 -6.24 24.41
CA ALA A 583 20.91 -6.90 23.52
C ALA A 583 20.32 -8.18 24.15
N MET A 584 19.02 -8.40 23.92
CA MET A 584 18.34 -9.66 24.25
C MET A 584 18.37 -10.57 23.03
N LEU A 585 19.14 -11.66 23.10
CA LEU A 585 19.31 -12.59 21.97
C LEU A 585 18.22 -13.68 21.89
N GLY A 586 17.15 -13.50 22.65
CA GLY A 586 16.14 -14.53 22.88
C GLY A 586 16.59 -15.57 23.90
N GLY A 587 15.68 -16.46 24.27
CA GLY A 587 15.96 -17.38 25.36
C GLY A 587 16.04 -16.65 26.71
N LEU A 588 17.02 -17.05 27.52
CA LEU A 588 17.44 -16.38 28.76
C LEU A 588 18.87 -15.82 28.65
N VAL A 589 19.22 -15.30 27.46
CA VAL A 589 20.58 -14.82 27.14
C VAL A 589 20.56 -13.32 26.86
N LEU A 590 21.43 -12.60 27.54
CA LEU A 590 21.78 -11.21 27.26
C LEU A 590 23.15 -11.16 26.63
N GLU A 591 23.31 -10.28 25.65
CA GLU A 591 24.58 -9.86 25.11
C GLU A 591 24.89 -8.45 25.63
N ILE A 592 26.03 -8.29 26.29
CA ILE A 592 26.45 -7.04 26.91
C ILE A 592 27.71 -6.57 26.20
N SER A 593 27.63 -5.39 25.58
CA SER A 593 28.72 -4.79 24.82
C SER A 593 29.50 -3.81 25.70
N TYR A 594 30.78 -4.09 25.94
CA TYR A 594 31.67 -3.27 26.75
C TYR A 594 32.59 -2.41 25.89
N LEU A 595 32.94 -1.24 26.41
CA LEU A 595 33.91 -0.35 25.79
C LEU A 595 35.34 -0.92 25.98
N GLN A 596 36.08 -1.04 24.88
CA GLN A 596 37.51 -1.40 24.87
C GLN A 596 38.32 -0.34 24.10
N LYS A 597 39.66 -0.39 24.16
CA LYS A 597 40.52 0.44 23.30
C LYS A 597 40.33 0.06 21.82
N GLY A 598 39.53 0.84 21.11
CA GLY A 598 39.17 0.65 19.70
C GLY A 598 37.70 1.04 19.48
N ASP A 599 37.24 1.01 18.23
CA ASP A 599 35.81 1.22 17.89
C ASP A 599 34.99 -0.08 18.02
N GLU A 600 35.62 -1.25 18.08
CA GLU A 600 34.90 -2.53 18.22
C GLU A 600 34.57 -2.85 19.69
N PRO A 601 33.31 -3.20 20.00
CA PRO A 601 32.91 -3.57 21.35
C PRO A 601 33.48 -4.93 21.79
N LEU A 602 33.83 -5.04 23.07
CA LEU A 602 34.02 -6.34 23.69
C LEU A 602 32.66 -6.92 24.07
N VAL A 603 32.22 -7.94 23.35
CA VAL A 603 30.90 -8.55 23.53
C VAL A 603 30.98 -9.71 24.52
N ARG A 604 30.06 -9.75 25.52
CA ARG A 604 29.95 -10.86 26.47
C ARG A 604 28.52 -11.31 26.65
N ARG A 605 28.30 -12.63 26.56
CA ARG A 605 26.98 -13.22 26.79
C ARG A 605 26.82 -13.64 28.25
N GLU A 606 25.76 -13.17 28.92
CA GLU A 606 25.39 -13.53 30.30
C GLU A 606 23.96 -14.06 30.35
N ALA A 607 23.68 -14.99 31.27
CA ALA A 607 22.33 -15.52 31.47
C ALA A 607 21.50 -14.58 32.35
N ILE A 608 20.21 -14.39 32.01
CA ILE A 608 19.25 -13.62 32.81
C ILE A 608 18.21 -14.56 33.45
N GLY A 609 17.88 -14.33 34.72
CA GLY A 609 16.81 -15.06 35.38
C GLY A 609 15.43 -14.72 34.81
N GLN A 610 14.54 -15.71 34.74
CA GLN A 610 13.18 -15.58 34.20
C GLN A 610 12.37 -14.45 34.85
N GLU A 611 12.41 -14.35 36.18
CA GLU A 611 11.74 -13.27 36.92
C GLU A 611 12.27 -11.88 36.55
N ARG A 612 13.59 -11.77 36.38
CA ARG A 612 14.23 -10.51 35.99
C ARG A 612 13.87 -10.10 34.57
N LEU A 613 13.83 -11.06 33.64
CA LEU A 613 13.42 -10.81 32.26
C LEU A 613 11.96 -10.36 32.19
N ALA A 614 11.06 -10.98 32.96
CA ALA A 614 9.66 -10.57 33.06
C ALA A 614 9.51 -9.13 33.61
N ARG A 615 10.26 -8.79 34.66
CA ARG A 615 10.29 -7.43 35.22
C ARG A 615 10.84 -6.42 34.22
N LEU A 616 11.94 -6.75 33.54
CA LEU A 616 12.53 -5.92 32.50
C LEU A 616 11.52 -5.62 31.39
N ALA A 617 10.84 -6.65 30.86
CA ALA A 617 9.82 -6.47 29.83
C ALA A 617 8.65 -5.58 30.31
N ALA A 618 8.24 -5.68 31.57
CA ALA A 618 7.21 -4.80 32.13
C ALA A 618 7.67 -3.33 32.23
N VAL A 619 8.85 -3.10 32.78
CA VAL A 619 9.41 -1.74 32.96
C VAL A 619 9.73 -1.10 31.61
N LEU A 620 10.20 -1.87 30.63
CA LEU A 620 10.46 -1.38 29.28
C LEU A 620 9.18 -0.90 28.58
N ASP A 621 8.10 -1.68 28.63
CA ASP A 621 6.83 -1.26 28.02
C ASP A 621 6.24 -0.03 28.70
N GLU A 622 6.32 0.04 30.04
CA GLU A 622 5.87 1.21 30.81
C GLU A 622 6.69 2.46 30.43
N THR A 623 8.01 2.31 30.34
CA THR A 623 8.93 3.39 29.96
C THR A 623 8.70 3.84 28.51
N ALA A 624 8.56 2.90 27.58
CA ALA A 624 8.29 3.17 26.17
C ALA A 624 6.96 3.91 25.98
N LEU A 625 5.93 3.49 26.72
CA LEU A 625 4.63 4.17 26.73
C LEU A 625 4.77 5.58 27.32
N ALA A 626 5.46 5.75 28.46
CA ALA A 626 5.66 7.06 29.07
C ALA A 626 6.41 8.04 28.14
N LEU A 627 7.43 7.55 27.43
CA LEU A 627 8.18 8.35 26.45
C LEU A 627 7.30 8.74 25.26
N ALA A 628 6.57 7.79 24.67
CA ALA A 628 5.65 8.04 23.55
C ALA A 628 4.53 9.03 23.91
N LEU A 629 4.12 9.05 25.18
CA LEU A 629 3.12 9.99 25.70
C LEU A 629 3.69 11.39 25.95
N THR A 630 4.98 11.48 26.29
CA THR A 630 5.67 12.76 26.50
C THR A 630 6.02 13.43 25.17
N ASP A 631 6.47 12.64 24.19
CA ASP A 631 6.73 13.09 22.83
C ASP A 631 6.28 11.99 21.85
N PRO A 632 5.26 12.24 21.01
CA PRO A 632 4.80 11.28 19.99
C PRO A 632 5.91 10.86 19.01
N ASP A 633 6.91 11.71 18.77
CA ASP A 633 8.05 11.36 17.91
C ASP A 633 9.04 10.41 18.66
N LEU A 634 8.95 10.29 19.98
CA LEU A 634 9.64 9.26 20.78
C LEU A 634 8.91 7.92 20.81
N ALA A 635 7.72 7.81 20.21
CA ALA A 635 7.07 6.52 20.05
C ALA A 635 8.01 5.54 19.34
N TYR A 636 8.16 4.36 19.92
CA TYR A 636 8.85 3.24 19.31
C TYR A 636 7.91 2.55 18.34
N GLU A 637 8.45 2.10 17.21
CA GLU A 637 7.67 1.36 16.23
C GLU A 637 7.10 0.08 16.86
N HIS A 638 5.91 -0.31 16.41
CA HIS A 638 5.29 -1.56 16.82
C HIS A 638 6.07 -2.72 16.19
N ASP A 639 6.48 -3.67 17.03
CA ASP A 639 7.18 -4.89 16.61
C ASP A 639 6.47 -6.08 17.26
N ALA A 640 5.73 -6.84 16.44
CA ALA A 640 4.92 -7.95 16.91
C ALA A 640 5.77 -9.09 17.50
N ASP A 641 7.00 -9.27 17.02
CA ASP A 641 7.89 -10.33 17.49
C ASP A 641 8.58 -9.94 18.80
N ARG A 642 8.89 -8.64 18.98
CA ARG A 642 9.26 -8.06 20.28
C ARG A 642 8.14 -8.26 21.29
N ASP A 643 6.92 -7.86 20.94
CA ASP A 643 5.77 -7.90 21.84
C ASP A 643 5.45 -9.34 22.24
N ARG A 644 5.49 -10.27 21.28
CA ARG A 644 5.35 -11.70 21.54
C ARG A 644 6.48 -12.23 22.43
N TYR A 645 7.72 -11.80 22.23
CA TYR A 645 8.84 -12.18 23.11
C TYR A 645 8.63 -11.67 24.54
N PHE A 646 8.17 -10.43 24.71
CA PHE A 646 7.86 -9.84 26.01
C PHE A 646 6.67 -10.49 26.71
N GLU A 647 5.61 -10.82 25.97
CA GLU A 647 4.49 -11.61 26.49
C GLU A 647 4.97 -12.97 26.98
N ARG A 648 5.78 -13.68 26.18
CA ARG A 648 6.39 -14.94 26.59
C ARG A 648 7.28 -14.78 27.80
N ALA A 649 8.04 -13.69 27.90
CA ALA A 649 8.88 -13.40 29.07
C ALA A 649 8.03 -13.23 30.34
N ARG A 650 6.93 -12.48 30.28
CA ARG A 650 5.99 -12.28 31.39
C ARG A 650 5.31 -13.56 31.83
N LEU A 651 5.00 -14.44 30.89
CA LEU A 651 4.43 -15.77 31.14
C LEU A 651 5.50 -16.81 31.54
N GLY A 652 6.78 -16.47 31.47
CA GLY A 652 7.88 -17.38 31.78
C GLY A 652 8.17 -18.44 30.71
N LEU A 653 7.74 -18.25 29.46
CA LEU A 653 7.87 -19.22 28.36
C LEU A 653 9.09 -18.97 27.44
N THR A 654 10.15 -18.36 27.98
CA THR A 654 11.36 -17.96 27.23
C THR A 654 12.55 -18.91 27.39
N ALA A 655 12.42 -20.04 28.08
CA ALA A 655 13.55 -20.95 28.27
C ALA A 655 14.09 -21.56 26.95
N GLN A 656 13.23 -21.74 25.95
CA GLN A 656 13.62 -22.17 24.60
C GLN A 656 13.51 -21.01 23.62
N PRO A 657 14.60 -20.64 22.92
CA PRO A 657 14.56 -19.59 21.89
C PRO A 657 13.67 -20.03 20.72
N ASP A 658 12.88 -19.09 20.19
CA ASP A 658 12.03 -19.33 19.03
C ASP A 658 12.90 -19.37 17.78
N ARG A 659 13.11 -20.55 17.19
CA ARG A 659 14.04 -20.73 16.04
C ARG A 659 13.41 -20.44 14.68
N ARG A 660 12.16 -19.98 14.64
CA ARG A 660 11.51 -19.67 13.37
C ARG A 660 12.14 -18.39 12.78
N PRO A 661 12.45 -18.34 11.48
CA PRO A 661 13.08 -17.15 10.92
C PRO A 661 12.20 -15.87 10.99
N ARG A 662 10.87 -16.02 11.07
CA ARG A 662 9.92 -14.93 11.38
C ARG A 662 9.98 -14.41 12.80
N ALA A 663 10.54 -15.16 13.75
CA ALA A 663 10.50 -14.76 15.15
C ALA A 663 11.51 -13.65 15.47
N ARG A 664 11.98 -12.88 14.48
CA ARG A 664 13.05 -11.88 14.61
C ARG A 664 12.53 -10.51 14.99
N SER A 665 13.00 -10.03 16.14
CA SER A 665 12.97 -8.62 16.46
C SER A 665 14.40 -8.08 16.48
N GLY A 666 14.68 -7.10 15.63
CA GLY A 666 15.88 -6.26 15.69
C GLY A 666 15.60 -4.92 16.38
N HIS A 667 14.57 -4.87 17.24
CA HIS A 667 14.07 -3.62 17.79
C HIS A 667 15.13 -2.94 18.65
N VAL A 668 15.36 -1.64 18.41
CA VAL A 668 16.35 -0.87 19.18
C VAL A 668 15.65 0.21 20.01
N TYR A 669 15.80 0.11 21.32
CA TYR A 669 15.51 1.19 22.24
C TYR A 669 16.71 2.13 22.29
N GLN A 670 16.61 3.23 21.55
CA GLN A 670 17.60 4.30 21.53
C GLN A 670 17.24 5.42 22.49
N GLY A 671 18.27 6.08 23.03
CA GLY A 671 18.09 7.31 23.80
C GLY A 671 17.60 8.45 22.91
N THR A 672 17.00 9.46 23.52
CA THR A 672 16.47 10.65 22.84
C THR A 672 17.58 11.38 22.08
N GLN A 673 18.77 11.47 22.67
CA GLN A 673 19.92 12.11 22.02
C GLN A 673 20.43 11.30 20.81
N GLU A 674 20.42 9.98 20.91
CA GLU A 674 20.87 9.07 19.85
C GLU A 674 19.89 9.06 18.67
N LYS A 675 18.58 8.97 18.95
CA LYS A 675 17.52 8.93 17.93
C LYS A 675 17.49 10.19 17.06
N PHE A 676 17.88 11.35 17.62
CA PHE A 676 17.76 12.65 16.94
C PHE A 676 19.09 13.39 16.69
N GLY A 677 20.23 12.85 17.14
CA GLY A 677 21.58 13.38 16.89
C GLY A 677 21.94 14.69 17.61
N LEU A 678 20.97 15.47 18.08
CA LEU A 678 21.08 16.70 18.88
C LEU A 678 19.78 16.89 19.68
N MET A 679 19.82 17.53 20.86
CA MET A 679 18.60 18.02 21.52
C MET A 679 17.83 18.89 20.52
N ARG A 680 16.63 18.46 20.11
CA ARG A 680 15.76 19.28 19.29
C ARG A 680 15.56 20.63 19.98
N GLY A 681 15.96 21.70 19.31
CA GLY A 681 15.14 22.90 19.37
C GLY A 681 13.74 22.47 18.95
N ARG A 682 12.72 22.83 19.75
CA ARG A 682 11.30 22.67 19.42
C ARG A 682 11.10 22.86 17.92
N GLU A 683 10.23 22.05 17.29
CA GLU A 683 9.89 22.19 15.87
C GLU A 683 9.90 23.67 15.46
N SER A 684 10.63 23.99 14.38
CA SER A 684 10.73 25.38 13.91
C SER A 684 9.32 25.96 13.83
N ILE A 685 9.06 26.98 14.65
CA ILE A 685 7.76 27.67 14.77
C ILE A 685 7.40 28.36 13.43
N LEU A 686 8.36 28.44 12.49
CA LEU A 686 8.20 29.11 11.23
C LEU A 686 7.36 28.27 10.25
N PRO A 687 6.35 28.85 9.58
CA PRO A 687 5.47 28.14 8.64
C PRO A 687 6.13 27.85 7.28
N VAL A 688 7.45 28.03 7.16
CA VAL A 688 8.19 28.00 5.90
C VAL A 688 9.45 27.14 6.04
N GLU A 689 9.67 26.24 5.11
CA GLU A 689 10.89 25.45 4.96
C GLU A 689 11.66 25.94 3.72
N LEU A 690 12.99 26.06 3.80
CA LEU A 690 13.80 26.44 2.65
C LEU A 690 14.22 25.17 1.90
N VAL A 691 13.75 25.01 0.65
CA VAL A 691 14.08 23.86 -0.19
C VAL A 691 15.22 24.23 -1.14
N LEU A 692 16.32 23.48 -1.05
CA LEU A 692 17.42 23.52 -2.00
C LEU A 692 17.20 22.41 -3.02
N GLN A 693 16.98 22.77 -4.29
CA GLN A 693 16.81 21.79 -5.35
C GLN A 693 17.76 22.08 -6.51
N GLY A 694 18.62 21.11 -6.81
CA GLY A 694 19.49 21.11 -7.97
C GLY A 694 19.01 20.12 -9.03
N SER A 695 19.05 20.52 -10.31
CA SER A 695 18.89 19.62 -11.45
C SER A 695 20.22 19.55 -12.20
N LEU A 696 20.82 18.36 -12.31
CA LEU A 696 22.05 18.14 -13.09
C LEU A 696 21.82 18.36 -14.59
N GLY A 697 20.58 18.17 -15.09
CA GLY A 697 20.25 18.36 -16.50
C GLY A 697 20.17 19.82 -16.95
N ASP A 698 19.91 20.75 -16.01
CA ASP A 698 19.70 22.18 -16.30
C ASP A 698 20.75 23.10 -15.64
N LEU A 699 21.75 22.54 -14.93
CA LEU A 699 22.78 23.27 -14.14
C LEU A 699 22.22 24.37 -13.20
N GLY A 700 20.94 24.28 -12.85
CA GLY A 700 20.26 25.24 -11.98
C GLY A 700 20.23 24.76 -10.54
N ILE A 701 20.93 25.47 -9.65
CA ILE A 701 20.73 25.38 -8.19
C ILE A 701 19.72 26.46 -7.81
N GLY A 702 18.55 26.06 -7.32
CA GLY A 702 17.51 26.97 -6.84
C GLY A 702 17.23 26.77 -5.36
N ALA A 703 17.12 27.86 -4.62
CA ALA A 703 16.64 27.89 -3.23
C ALA A 703 15.29 28.61 -3.21
N PHE A 704 14.26 28.02 -2.59
CA PHE A 704 12.99 28.71 -2.44
C PHE A 704 12.25 28.36 -1.15
N PRO A 705 11.50 29.32 -0.60
CA PRO A 705 10.64 29.07 0.54
C PRO A 705 9.45 28.20 0.13
N ARG A 706 9.20 27.13 0.88
CA ARG A 706 8.05 26.24 0.73
C ARG A 706 7.19 26.35 1.98
N LEU A 707 5.90 26.60 1.83
CA LEU A 707 4.97 26.52 2.96
C LEU A 707 4.86 25.08 3.44
N ARG A 708 5.09 24.90 4.75
CA ARG A 708 4.94 23.61 5.43
C ARG A 708 3.45 23.25 5.43
N LEU A 709 3.13 22.09 4.89
CA LEU A 709 1.76 21.58 4.91
C LEU A 709 1.54 20.83 6.23
N PRO A 710 0.33 20.90 6.84
CA PRO A 710 0.03 20.10 8.02
C PRO A 710 0.25 18.61 7.70
N ARG A 711 0.70 17.83 8.70
CA ARG A 711 0.73 16.37 8.57
C ARG A 711 -0.70 15.90 8.33
N ARG A 712 -0.90 15.03 7.34
CA ARG A 712 -2.22 14.46 7.09
C ARG A 712 -2.59 13.58 8.27
N ASP A 713 -3.82 13.71 8.72
CA ASP A 713 -4.39 12.79 9.69
C ASP A 713 -4.42 11.37 9.08
N PRO A 714 -3.92 10.34 9.79
CA PRO A 714 -3.91 8.96 9.29
C PRO A 714 -5.32 8.47 8.90
N ASP A 715 -6.37 8.94 9.58
CA ASP A 715 -7.74 8.47 9.37
C ASP A 715 -8.35 9.02 8.08
N VAL A 716 -7.77 10.07 7.47
CA VAL A 716 -8.23 10.66 6.19
C VAL A 716 -8.27 9.64 5.05
N ILE A 717 -7.50 8.55 5.14
CA ILE A 717 -7.50 7.45 4.15
C ILE A 717 -8.88 6.77 4.10
N LEU A 718 -9.58 6.63 5.22
CA LEU A 718 -10.89 6.00 5.31
C LEU A 718 -11.99 6.80 4.57
N TYR A 719 -11.72 8.07 4.28
CA TYR A 719 -12.67 8.98 3.65
C TYR A 719 -12.37 9.25 2.16
N ARG A 720 -11.42 8.54 1.54
CA ARG A 720 -11.10 8.64 0.11
C ARG A 720 -12.07 7.85 -0.76
#